data_AF-A0A3R6YKB5-F1
#
_entry.id   AF-A0A3R6YKB5-F1
#
_cell.length_a   1.000
_cell.length_b   1.000
_cell.length_c   1.000
_cell.angle_alpha   90.00
_cell.angle_beta   90.00
_cell.angle_gamma   90.00
#
_symmetry.space_group_name_H-M   'P 1'
#
loop_
_entity.id
_entity.type
_entity.pdbx_description
1 polymer ?
#
loop_
_entity_poly.entity_id
_entity_poly.type
_entity_poly.pdbx_seq_one_letter_code
_entity_poly.pdbx_strand_id
1 'polypeptide(L)'
;GALIPKMPRSFSSALATKLADQWKVVYAEERPVFSTYAQQLVEMMAVVLPPSDPHTATPADVVQSFRRMTKFADAFADEATSGKKDGGVVGRVPVDEISAVFKRLHSEDVYTRRLLILQKLPRTMDIDGLVQAVSKWVVHLSLECCGEADDQSERMFSATDVTRFGILARVLYCPTDATGYSRGYCVVDVGRDDMIDKLKSSITHTPFYFEGDHTDDDPSLMAFINQTASQSSRDTPDLQPTPMWACASCTFENSADAASCNLCGTPHPNTTQGGPPSGADAGWTCAACTYLNGWTTPTCSVCGTECDQEPPLPAPTTPPPPPPSSIILEDGKAAAAEPPPSDLNQHHLSVLTFNDAYAAGDCRDPRVNHILDALVPQAKAIELTGESDLPTCPRERYMALRSRGFDLQLTRSSFTSVQHAVAAMAKWTFAMDVHLIEAALGQCHRLGLPNLTQMSVSHVQSIVDSSQQELSALSLPEIRLRFSILQEWNVLLADTLSLVDFNHGGVGAKLMRLRKLIFPGVKIRFFNLVQDNTAAGDKKPTVTLDRLQWKRNPTVSLFALVQRQLMAANPLSLRAKRPLGASDPFIAFAVVFTGENVVGEGGPYRQLFSDMAHECLRLNVFQPTPNAMLKLGECRDMVLPRPSATSRLELDQYEFVGLLMGCCLRTGVHLPLRVAPVIWKLLVHQQVGMADLKQIDQASHDSLVSIQTDPTMLLESLTFTTVTSDGTVVEVAPNGQSKAVTKV
;
A
#
# COMPACT_ATOMS: atom_id res chain seq x y z
N GLY A 1 -41.13 -13.76 8.21
CA GLY A 1 -41.74 -12.49 7.80
C GLY A 1 -42.19 -11.75 9.03
N ALA A 2 -41.45 -10.73 9.44
CA ALA A 2 -41.82 -9.82 10.52
C ALA A 2 -41.80 -8.40 9.95
N LEU A 3 -42.84 -7.65 10.30
CA LEU A 3 -43.19 -6.32 9.81
C LEU A 3 -42.05 -5.32 10.02
N ILE A 4 -41.28 -5.04 8.97
CA ILE A 4 -40.61 -3.74 8.84
C ILE A 4 -41.65 -2.81 8.24
N PRO A 5 -42.10 -1.75 8.95
CA PRO A 5 -43.00 -0.76 8.35
C PRO A 5 -42.32 -0.22 7.09
N LYS A 6 -43.04 -0.24 5.95
CA LYS A 6 -42.56 0.45 4.74
C LYS A 6 -42.30 1.91 5.12
N MET A 7 -41.05 2.33 5.15
CA MET A 7 -40.68 3.72 5.44
C MET A 7 -41.42 4.65 4.46
N PRO A 8 -41.89 5.83 4.91
CA PRO A 8 -42.59 6.78 4.05
C PRO A 8 -41.70 7.20 2.86
N ARG A 9 -42.29 7.28 1.67
CA ARG A 9 -41.60 7.61 0.40
C ARG A 9 -41.11 9.07 0.32
N SER A 10 -41.44 9.90 1.31
CA SER A 10 -41.00 11.29 1.40
C SER A 10 -40.79 11.67 2.87
N PHE A 11 -39.56 12.05 3.21
CA PHE A 11 -39.25 12.65 4.51
C PHE A 11 -39.51 14.16 4.46
N SER A 12 -39.91 14.76 5.58
CA SER A 12 -40.11 16.21 5.63
C SER A 12 -38.77 16.94 5.52
N SER A 13 -38.72 18.04 4.76
CA SER A 13 -37.54 18.91 4.68
C SER A 13 -37.09 19.42 6.06
N ALA A 14 -38.03 19.57 6.99
CA ALA A 14 -37.77 19.91 8.38
C ALA A 14 -36.98 18.83 9.13
N LEU A 15 -37.24 17.54 8.89
CA LEU A 15 -36.47 16.44 9.50
C LEU A 15 -35.05 16.41 8.94
N ALA A 16 -34.90 16.51 7.61
CA ALA A 16 -33.61 16.61 6.94
C ALA A 16 -32.73 17.73 7.51
N THR A 17 -33.32 18.92 7.67
CA THR A 17 -32.62 20.10 8.24
C THR A 17 -32.17 19.84 9.67
N LYS A 18 -33.07 19.31 10.53
CA LYS A 18 -32.73 18.98 11.93
C LYS A 18 -31.61 17.96 12.05
N LEU A 19 -31.63 16.90 11.24
CA LEU A 19 -30.58 15.88 11.25
C LEU A 19 -29.24 16.47 10.79
N ALA A 20 -29.24 17.31 9.76
CA ALA A 20 -28.03 18.01 9.29
C ALA A 20 -27.44 18.94 10.36
N ASP A 21 -28.28 19.66 11.10
CA ASP A 21 -27.81 20.52 12.19
C ASP A 21 -27.27 19.69 13.38
N GLN A 22 -27.91 18.57 13.71
CA GLN A 22 -27.37 17.63 14.71
C GLN A 22 -26.01 17.05 14.28
N TRP A 23 -25.86 16.70 13.01
CA TRP A 23 -24.60 16.19 12.48
C TRP A 23 -23.46 17.20 12.58
N LYS A 24 -23.71 18.49 12.31
CA LYS A 24 -22.71 19.54 12.50
C LYS A 24 -22.19 19.60 13.94
N VAL A 25 -23.09 19.42 14.92
CA VAL A 25 -22.72 19.41 16.33
C VAL A 25 -21.88 18.18 16.65
N VAL A 26 -22.34 17.00 16.24
CA VAL A 26 -21.64 15.72 16.49
C VAL A 26 -20.27 15.72 15.82
N TYR A 27 -20.19 16.09 14.54
CA TYR A 27 -18.95 16.05 13.77
C TYR A 27 -17.91 17.07 14.23
N ALA A 28 -18.31 18.11 14.98
CA ALA A 28 -17.39 19.11 15.54
C ALA A 28 -16.66 18.64 16.82
N GLU A 29 -17.08 17.54 17.45
CA GLU A 29 -16.39 16.98 18.62
C GLU A 29 -15.14 16.17 18.20
N GLU A 30 -14.11 16.07 19.04
CA GLU A 30 -12.80 15.50 18.66
C GLU A 30 -12.79 13.98 18.32
N ARG A 31 -13.87 13.21 18.52
CA ARG A 31 -13.90 11.74 18.28
C ARG A 31 -15.27 11.16 17.92
N PRO A 32 -16.10 11.80 17.10
CA PRO A 32 -17.52 11.49 17.06
C PRO A 32 -17.83 10.18 16.31
N VAL A 33 -16.97 9.82 15.35
CA VAL A 33 -17.19 8.75 14.38
C VAL A 33 -17.25 7.33 14.96
N PHE A 34 -16.81 7.12 16.21
CA PHE A 34 -16.88 5.80 16.86
C PHE A 34 -18.06 5.63 17.82
N SER A 35 -18.88 6.67 18.03
CA SER A 35 -20.06 6.55 18.88
C SER A 35 -21.21 5.90 18.11
N THR A 36 -21.93 4.98 18.76
CA THR A 36 -23.15 4.36 18.18
C THR A 36 -24.16 5.43 17.75
N TYR A 37 -24.22 6.56 18.46
CA TYR A 37 -25.08 7.69 18.09
C TYR A 37 -24.68 8.30 16.74
N ALA A 38 -23.41 8.61 16.52
CA ALA A 38 -22.94 9.17 15.25
C ALA A 38 -23.14 8.19 14.09
N GLN A 39 -22.87 6.90 14.32
CA GLN A 39 -23.06 5.83 13.32
C GLN A 39 -24.53 5.69 12.91
N GLN A 40 -25.45 5.67 13.88
CA GLN A 40 -26.89 5.66 13.58
C GLN A 40 -27.37 6.94 12.90
N LEU A 41 -26.83 8.10 13.30
CA LEU A 41 -27.18 9.39 12.74
C LEU A 41 -26.81 9.48 11.25
N VAL A 42 -25.60 9.07 10.87
CA VAL A 42 -25.18 9.08 9.45
C VAL A 42 -25.96 8.07 8.61
N GLU A 43 -26.27 6.88 9.15
CA GLU A 43 -27.13 5.92 8.45
C GLU A 43 -28.52 6.50 8.16
N MET A 44 -29.14 7.18 9.14
CA MET A 44 -30.42 7.87 8.94
C MET A 44 -30.30 8.99 7.90
N MET A 45 -29.26 9.82 7.98
CA MET A 45 -29.06 10.93 7.04
C MET A 45 -28.80 10.44 5.61
N ALA A 46 -28.08 9.33 5.44
CA ALA A 46 -27.85 8.72 4.14
C ALA A 46 -29.16 8.31 3.46
N VAL A 47 -30.20 7.98 4.23
CA VAL A 47 -31.54 7.66 3.72
C VAL A 47 -32.43 8.90 3.53
N VAL A 48 -32.35 9.87 4.45
CA VAL A 48 -33.30 11.00 4.53
C VAL A 48 -32.89 12.18 3.65
N LEU A 49 -31.60 12.49 3.53
CA LEU A 49 -31.14 13.65 2.78
C LEU A 49 -31.22 13.38 1.25
N PRO A 50 -31.67 14.35 0.45
CA PRO A 50 -31.59 14.23 -1.01
C PRO A 50 -30.12 14.15 -1.46
N PRO A 51 -29.83 13.59 -2.65
CA PRO A 51 -28.51 13.71 -3.26
C PRO A 51 -28.20 15.20 -3.51
N SER A 52 -27.09 15.70 -2.99
CA SER A 52 -26.62 17.07 -3.24
C SER A 52 -26.11 17.22 -4.68
N ASP A 53 -26.22 18.44 -5.24
CA ASP A 53 -25.69 18.77 -6.56
C ASP A 53 -24.15 18.74 -6.53
N PRO A 54 -23.48 17.92 -7.38
CA PRO A 54 -22.03 17.74 -7.37
C PRO A 54 -21.23 19.06 -7.56
N HIS A 55 -21.84 20.13 -8.06
CA HIS A 55 -21.19 21.42 -8.28
C HIS A 55 -21.27 22.41 -7.10
N THR A 56 -21.86 22.03 -5.97
CA THR A 56 -21.96 22.86 -4.75
C THR A 56 -21.17 22.31 -3.56
N ALA A 57 -20.28 21.34 -3.81
CA ALA A 57 -19.49 20.67 -2.80
C ALA A 57 -18.45 21.63 -2.18
N THR A 58 -18.67 22.00 -0.92
CA THR A 58 -17.58 22.31 0.02
C THR A 58 -16.84 21.00 0.35
N PRO A 59 -15.86 20.96 1.27
CA PRO A 59 -15.33 19.68 1.83
C PRO A 59 -16.40 18.74 2.48
N ALA A 60 -17.68 19.10 2.32
CA ALA A 60 -18.92 18.33 2.39
C ALA A 60 -19.02 17.23 1.31
N ASP A 61 -19.55 16.05 1.58
CA ASP A 61 -20.43 15.63 2.67
C ASP A 61 -20.10 14.15 2.93
N VAL A 62 -19.44 13.82 4.04
CA VAL A 62 -19.08 12.43 4.41
C VAL A 62 -20.31 11.50 4.37
N VAL A 63 -21.51 12.06 4.60
CA VAL A 63 -22.80 11.39 4.46
C VAL A 63 -23.07 10.94 3.01
N GLN A 64 -22.69 11.75 2.01
CA GLN A 64 -22.80 11.38 0.59
C GLN A 64 -21.81 10.27 0.24
N SER A 65 -20.58 10.31 0.76
CA SER A 65 -19.62 9.22 0.61
C SER A 65 -20.15 7.93 1.26
N PHE A 66 -20.72 8.04 2.46
CA PHE A 66 -21.33 6.91 3.17
C PHE A 66 -22.53 6.34 2.38
N ARG A 67 -23.36 7.19 1.79
CA ARG A 67 -24.49 6.80 0.92
C ARG A 67 -24.00 6.04 -0.31
N ARG A 68 -22.99 6.57 -1.02
CA ARG A 68 -22.40 5.89 -2.19
C ARG A 68 -21.75 4.55 -1.79
N MET A 69 -21.00 4.52 -0.69
CA MET A 69 -20.41 3.30 -0.13
C MET A 69 -21.48 2.23 0.15
N THR A 70 -22.58 2.62 0.79
CA THR A 70 -23.68 1.70 1.11
C THR A 70 -24.37 1.20 -0.16
N LYS A 71 -24.56 2.08 -1.16
CA LYS A 71 -25.12 1.71 -2.47
C LYS A 71 -24.25 0.67 -3.19
N PHE A 72 -22.93 0.80 -3.16
CA PHE A 72 -22.01 -0.21 -3.64
C PHE A 72 -22.11 -1.51 -2.83
N ALA A 73 -22.12 -1.43 -1.50
CA ALA A 73 -22.23 -2.60 -0.63
C ALA A 73 -23.53 -3.39 -0.90
N ASP A 74 -24.64 -2.70 -1.16
CA ASP A 74 -25.91 -3.29 -1.55
C ASP A 74 -25.80 -4.02 -2.89
N ALA A 75 -25.22 -3.37 -3.91
CA ALA A 75 -25.05 -3.95 -5.23
C ALA A 75 -24.11 -5.17 -5.21
N PHE A 76 -22.98 -5.10 -4.49
CA PHE A 76 -22.02 -6.20 -4.40
C PHE A 76 -22.55 -7.42 -3.63
N ALA A 77 -23.43 -7.18 -2.66
CA ALA A 77 -24.02 -8.21 -1.81
C ALA A 77 -25.28 -8.86 -2.41
N ASP A 78 -25.84 -8.31 -3.49
CA ASP A 78 -27.00 -8.87 -4.15
C ASP A 78 -26.61 -10.03 -5.08
N GLU A 79 -27.00 -11.24 -4.68
CA GLU A 79 -26.79 -12.47 -5.47
C GLU A 79 -27.84 -12.62 -6.59
N ALA A 80 -28.95 -11.86 -6.55
CA ALA A 80 -30.10 -12.05 -7.44
C ALA A 80 -30.08 -11.20 -8.72
N THR A 81 -29.16 -10.23 -8.84
CA THR A 81 -29.05 -9.32 -10.00
C THR A 81 -28.09 -9.80 -11.09
N SER A 82 -27.59 -11.04 -11.02
CA SER A 82 -26.99 -11.73 -12.18
C SER A 82 -28.07 -12.03 -13.24
N GLY A 83 -28.63 -10.99 -13.89
CA GLY A 83 -29.53 -11.14 -15.03
C GLY A 83 -30.77 -10.23 -15.12
N LYS A 84 -31.08 -9.35 -14.14
CA LYS A 84 -32.25 -8.45 -14.25
C LYS A 84 -31.86 -7.04 -14.73
N LYS A 85 -32.36 -6.67 -15.92
CA LYS A 85 -32.15 -5.34 -16.56
C LYS A 85 -32.89 -4.17 -15.88
N ASP A 86 -33.86 -4.44 -15.01
CA ASP A 86 -34.76 -3.39 -14.45
C ASP A 86 -34.25 -2.75 -13.14
N GLY A 87 -33.11 -3.17 -12.61
CA GLY A 87 -32.68 -2.83 -11.25
C GLY A 87 -31.57 -1.79 -11.10
N GLY A 88 -31.23 -1.01 -12.13
CA GLY A 88 -30.16 0.01 -12.05
C GLY A 88 -28.77 -0.52 -11.63
N VAL A 89 -28.59 -1.84 -11.56
CA VAL A 89 -27.40 -2.56 -11.11
C VAL A 89 -27.10 -3.65 -12.15
N VAL A 90 -25.84 -3.74 -12.57
CA VAL A 90 -25.36 -4.73 -13.54
C VAL A 90 -24.02 -5.27 -13.06
N GLY A 91 -23.85 -6.59 -13.07
CA GLY A 91 -22.60 -7.20 -12.61
C GLY A 91 -22.28 -6.87 -11.15
N ARG A 92 -23.32 -6.72 -10.33
CA ARG A 92 -23.22 -6.38 -8.91
C ARG A 92 -22.63 -4.98 -8.64
N VAL A 93 -22.80 -4.06 -9.60
CA VAL A 93 -22.35 -2.67 -9.52
C VAL A 93 -23.47 -1.74 -10.01
N PRO A 94 -23.72 -0.58 -9.38
CA PRO A 94 -24.68 0.39 -9.90
C PRO A 94 -24.30 0.95 -11.28
N VAL A 95 -25.27 1.06 -12.19
CA VAL A 95 -25.05 1.48 -13.58
C VAL A 95 -24.53 2.91 -13.70
N ASP A 96 -24.96 3.80 -12.82
CA ASP A 96 -24.47 5.18 -12.77
C ASP A 96 -23.00 5.26 -12.35
N GLU A 97 -22.55 4.40 -11.43
CA GLU A 97 -21.15 4.28 -11.04
C GLU A 97 -20.30 3.70 -12.18
N ILE A 98 -20.79 2.66 -12.88
CA ILE A 98 -20.14 2.14 -14.11
C ILE A 98 -19.99 3.28 -15.13
N SER A 99 -21.04 4.06 -15.34
CA SER A 99 -21.07 5.15 -16.30
C SER A 99 -20.09 6.27 -15.94
N ALA A 100 -20.00 6.63 -14.66
CA ALA A 100 -19.07 7.65 -14.16
C ALA A 100 -17.61 7.21 -14.36
N VAL A 101 -17.27 5.99 -13.94
CA VAL A 101 -15.91 5.44 -14.10
C VAL A 101 -15.55 5.30 -15.58
N PHE A 102 -16.47 4.81 -16.42
CA PHE A 102 -16.27 4.74 -17.87
C PHE A 102 -15.96 6.11 -18.46
N LYS A 103 -16.77 7.13 -18.17
CA LYS A 103 -16.57 8.49 -18.73
C LYS A 103 -15.18 9.03 -18.38
N ARG A 104 -14.74 8.84 -17.13
CA ARG A 104 -13.41 9.25 -16.67
C ARG A 104 -12.30 8.52 -17.42
N LEU A 105 -12.36 7.19 -17.50
CA LEU A 105 -11.37 6.40 -18.24
C LEU A 105 -11.38 6.68 -19.74
N HIS A 106 -12.53 7.02 -20.31
CA HIS A 106 -12.66 7.34 -21.73
C HIS A 106 -12.12 8.73 -22.07
N SER A 107 -12.24 9.69 -21.14
CA SER A 107 -11.81 11.08 -21.36
C SER A 107 -10.30 11.26 -21.53
N GLU A 108 -9.49 10.36 -20.96
CA GLU A 108 -8.04 10.45 -20.97
C GLU A 108 -7.39 9.19 -21.54
N ASP A 109 -6.22 9.35 -22.15
CA ASP A 109 -5.38 8.21 -22.53
C ASP A 109 -4.49 7.86 -21.34
N VAL A 110 -4.78 6.74 -20.69
CA VAL A 110 -4.00 6.28 -19.54
C VAL A 110 -2.53 6.04 -19.94
N TYR A 111 -2.26 5.63 -21.17
CA TYR A 111 -0.89 5.38 -21.62
C TYR A 111 -0.07 6.66 -21.72
N THR A 112 -0.67 7.80 -22.08
CA THR A 112 0.10 9.05 -22.23
C THR A 112 0.57 9.63 -20.90
N ARG A 113 -0.06 9.22 -19.78
CA ARG A 113 0.33 9.65 -18.42
C ARG A 113 1.75 9.23 -18.03
N ARG A 114 2.29 8.17 -18.62
CA ARG A 114 3.67 7.68 -18.37
C ARG A 114 4.70 8.15 -19.40
N LEU A 115 4.33 9.08 -20.28
CA LEU A 115 5.20 9.58 -21.33
C LEU A 115 5.80 10.94 -20.97
N LEU A 116 7.12 11.02 -21.08
CA LEU A 116 7.89 12.25 -20.93
C LEU A 116 8.44 12.72 -22.27
N ILE A 117 8.51 14.04 -22.45
CA ILE A 117 9.23 14.69 -23.53
C ILE A 117 10.47 15.33 -22.90
N LEU A 118 11.64 14.73 -23.15
CA LEU A 118 12.92 15.28 -22.73
C LEU A 118 13.40 16.26 -23.78
N GLN A 119 13.94 17.39 -23.35
CA GLN A 119 14.41 18.49 -24.19
C GLN A 119 15.82 18.89 -23.76
N LYS A 120 16.48 19.74 -24.56
CA LYS A 120 17.88 20.14 -24.39
C LYS A 120 18.86 18.97 -24.51
N LEU A 121 18.46 17.93 -25.25
CA LEU A 121 19.36 16.80 -25.53
C LEU A 121 20.49 17.27 -26.46
N PRO A 122 21.70 16.68 -26.35
CA PRO A 122 22.80 17.02 -27.22
C PRO A 122 22.44 16.81 -28.69
N ARG A 123 22.87 17.76 -29.52
CA ARG A 123 22.87 17.65 -30.97
C ARG A 123 24.03 16.74 -31.39
N THR A 124 23.71 15.56 -31.91
CA THR A 124 24.69 14.53 -32.25
C THR A 124 24.22 13.70 -33.46
N MET A 125 25.16 13.06 -34.15
CA MET A 125 24.87 12.05 -35.18
C MET A 125 24.78 10.63 -34.58
N ASP A 126 25.28 10.42 -33.36
CA ASP A 126 25.19 9.13 -32.66
C ASP A 126 23.82 8.97 -31.98
N ILE A 127 22.79 8.75 -32.80
CA ILE A 127 21.40 8.64 -32.33
C ILE A 127 21.20 7.39 -31.48
N ASP A 128 21.80 6.27 -31.87
CA ASP A 128 21.67 5.00 -31.15
C ASP A 128 22.35 5.08 -29.77
N GLY A 129 23.54 5.66 -29.69
CA GLY A 129 24.23 5.92 -28.43
C GLY A 129 23.45 6.88 -27.54
N LEU A 130 22.90 7.97 -28.11
CA LEU A 130 22.06 8.91 -27.36
C LEU A 130 20.82 8.24 -26.78
N VAL A 131 20.13 7.42 -27.57
CA VAL A 131 18.94 6.67 -27.13
C VAL A 131 19.27 5.72 -25.97
N GLN A 132 20.38 4.98 -26.08
CA GLN A 132 20.83 4.07 -25.03
C GLN A 132 21.23 4.82 -23.75
N ALA A 133 21.94 5.94 -23.89
CA ALA A 133 22.36 6.78 -22.77
C ALA A 133 21.16 7.39 -22.04
N VAL A 134 20.19 7.96 -22.77
CA VAL A 134 18.95 8.50 -22.20
C VAL A 134 18.17 7.42 -21.47
N SER A 135 18.01 6.25 -22.09
CA SER A 135 17.28 5.13 -21.48
C SER A 135 17.94 4.72 -20.15
N LYS A 136 19.26 4.51 -20.14
CA LYS A 136 20.02 4.14 -18.94
C LYS A 136 19.92 5.20 -17.84
N TRP A 137 20.02 6.48 -18.21
CA TRP A 137 19.93 7.59 -17.27
C TRP A 137 18.53 7.71 -16.64
N VAL A 138 17.47 7.59 -17.43
CA VAL A 138 16.10 7.61 -16.91
C VAL A 138 15.83 6.41 -15.99
N VAL A 139 16.32 5.20 -16.33
CA VAL A 139 16.21 4.03 -15.42
C VAL A 139 16.83 4.33 -14.06
N HIS A 140 18.05 4.90 -14.04
CA HIS A 140 18.76 5.21 -12.82
C HIS A 140 17.96 6.18 -11.93
N LEU A 141 17.49 7.30 -12.50
CA LEU A 141 16.66 8.27 -11.78
C LEU A 141 15.33 7.67 -11.32
N SER A 142 14.71 6.81 -12.11
CA SER A 142 13.47 6.12 -11.73
C SER A 142 13.65 5.20 -10.53
N LEU A 143 14.79 4.50 -10.42
CA LEU A 143 15.11 3.64 -9.28
C LEU A 143 15.35 4.46 -8.01
N GLU A 144 16.03 5.61 -8.11
CA GLU A 144 16.17 6.57 -7.01
C GLU A 144 14.81 7.07 -6.51
N CYS A 145 13.89 7.39 -7.43
CA CYS A 145 12.53 7.82 -7.09
C CYS A 145 11.73 6.75 -6.32
N CYS A 146 12.11 5.47 -6.46
CA CYS A 146 11.52 4.34 -5.74
C CYS A 146 12.15 4.09 -4.36
N GLY A 147 13.23 4.80 -3.99
CA GLY A 147 13.92 4.60 -2.71
C GLY A 147 14.88 3.40 -2.68
N GLU A 148 15.30 2.91 -3.84
CA GLU A 148 16.08 1.67 -3.99
C GLU A 148 17.56 1.93 -4.40
N ALA A 149 18.05 3.16 -4.22
CA ALA A 149 19.36 3.59 -4.72
C ALA A 149 20.51 3.63 -3.69
N ASP A 150 20.27 3.26 -2.43
CA ASP A 150 21.27 3.40 -1.36
C ASP A 150 22.39 2.34 -1.38
N ASP A 151 22.39 1.39 -2.31
CA ASP A 151 23.52 0.46 -2.54
C ASP A 151 24.50 1.07 -3.56
N GLN A 152 25.18 2.16 -3.20
CA GLN A 152 26.17 2.89 -4.03
C GLN A 152 27.45 2.08 -4.37
N SER A 153 27.47 0.76 -4.17
CA SER A 153 28.57 -0.12 -4.60
C SER A 153 28.20 -0.87 -5.88
N GLU A 154 28.51 -0.31 -7.05
CA GLU A 154 28.68 -0.98 -8.37
C GLU A 154 27.64 -2.01 -8.86
N ARG A 155 26.49 -2.20 -8.20
CA ARG A 155 25.46 -3.15 -8.64
C ARG A 155 24.54 -2.48 -9.64
N MET A 156 24.92 -2.56 -10.92
CA MET A 156 23.95 -2.36 -12.00
C MET A 156 22.84 -3.40 -11.83
N PHE A 157 21.61 -2.95 -11.51
CA PHE A 157 20.45 -3.84 -11.43
C PHE A 157 20.30 -4.60 -12.74
N SER A 158 20.01 -5.90 -12.65
CA SER A 158 19.80 -6.69 -13.86
C SER A 158 18.57 -6.16 -14.61
N ALA A 159 18.52 -6.32 -15.93
CA ALA A 159 17.34 -5.95 -16.72
C ALA A 159 16.06 -6.62 -16.18
N THR A 160 16.19 -7.81 -15.61
CA THR A 160 15.11 -8.53 -14.94
C THR A 160 14.62 -7.79 -13.69
N ASP A 161 15.52 -7.21 -12.89
CA ASP A 161 15.14 -6.45 -11.69
C ASP A 161 14.49 -5.11 -12.05
N VAL A 162 15.00 -4.40 -13.05
CA VAL A 162 14.37 -3.17 -13.55
C VAL A 162 12.96 -3.45 -14.09
N THR A 163 12.80 -4.54 -14.84
CA THR A 163 11.50 -4.98 -15.36
C THR A 163 10.55 -5.37 -14.22
N ARG A 164 11.05 -5.96 -13.12
CA ARG A 164 10.23 -6.28 -11.93
C ARG A 164 9.60 -5.03 -11.31
N PHE A 165 10.32 -3.90 -11.31
CA PHE A 165 9.82 -2.61 -10.83
C PHE A 165 8.91 -1.87 -11.83
N GLY A 166 8.66 -2.45 -13.01
CA GLY A 166 7.79 -1.87 -14.04
C GLY A 166 8.41 -0.67 -14.78
N ILE A 167 9.71 -0.42 -14.60
CA ILE A 167 10.43 0.66 -15.27
C ILE A 167 10.83 0.18 -16.67
N LEU A 168 10.44 0.93 -17.70
CA LEU A 168 10.76 0.64 -19.10
C LEU A 168 11.84 1.58 -19.62
N ALA A 169 11.69 2.89 -19.38
CA ALA A 169 12.56 3.96 -19.89
C ALA A 169 12.87 3.83 -21.40
N ARG A 170 11.87 3.46 -22.20
CA ARG A 170 12.05 3.21 -23.65
C ARG A 170 11.86 4.49 -24.44
N VAL A 171 12.88 4.90 -25.19
CA VAL A 171 12.74 6.03 -26.12
C VAL A 171 11.86 5.60 -27.30
N LEU A 172 10.70 6.23 -27.44
CA LEU A 172 9.72 5.94 -28.49
C LEU A 172 9.99 6.73 -29.78
N TYR A 173 10.56 7.93 -29.64
CA TYR A 173 10.80 8.85 -30.76
C TYR A 173 11.98 9.77 -30.44
N CYS A 174 12.97 9.80 -31.32
CA CYS A 174 14.14 10.69 -31.26
C CYS A 174 14.40 11.23 -32.67
N PRO A 175 13.84 12.39 -33.05
CA PRO A 175 13.90 12.89 -34.42
C PRO A 175 15.26 13.45 -34.80
N THR A 176 15.56 13.35 -36.09
CA THR A 176 16.72 13.98 -36.72
C THR A 176 16.34 15.11 -37.67
N ASP A 177 17.27 16.02 -37.90
CA ASP A 177 17.19 17.01 -38.98
C ASP A 177 17.57 16.37 -40.33
N ALA A 178 17.48 17.15 -41.41
CA ALA A 178 17.79 16.67 -42.76
C ALA A 178 19.27 16.26 -42.94
N THR A 179 20.14 16.66 -42.02
CA THR A 179 21.57 16.33 -42.01
C THR A 179 21.91 15.13 -41.13
N GLY A 180 20.91 14.53 -40.47
CA GLY A 180 21.06 13.35 -39.63
C GLY A 180 21.39 13.64 -38.16
N TYR A 181 21.44 14.90 -37.74
CA TYR A 181 21.67 15.26 -36.33
C TYR A 181 20.37 15.22 -35.54
N SER A 182 20.43 14.83 -34.27
CA SER A 182 19.28 14.90 -33.33
C SER A 182 18.71 16.32 -33.25
N ARG A 183 17.38 16.44 -33.10
CA ARG A 183 16.69 17.73 -32.93
C ARG A 183 16.61 18.23 -31.48
N GLY A 184 17.39 17.64 -30.57
CA GLY A 184 17.46 18.07 -29.17
C GLY A 184 16.29 17.69 -28.27
N TYR A 185 15.39 16.79 -28.71
CA TYR A 185 14.34 16.24 -27.85
C TYR A 185 14.04 14.77 -28.16
N CYS A 186 13.46 14.06 -27.22
CA CYS A 186 12.94 12.71 -27.43
C CYS A 186 11.71 12.44 -26.57
N VAL A 187 10.95 11.40 -26.92
CA VAL A 187 9.79 10.92 -26.15
C VAL A 187 10.16 9.61 -25.47
N VAL A 188 9.97 9.54 -24.16
CA VAL A 188 10.33 8.39 -23.33
C VAL A 188 9.08 7.80 -22.68
N ASP A 189 8.87 6.49 -22.88
CA ASP A 189 7.93 5.67 -22.12
C ASP A 189 8.62 5.20 -20.84
N VAL A 190 8.29 5.83 -19.72
CA VAL A 190 8.88 5.49 -18.42
C VAL A 190 8.40 4.12 -17.94
N GLY A 191 7.23 3.67 -18.38
CA GLY A 191 6.58 2.44 -17.90
C GLY A 191 5.60 2.67 -16.76
N ARG A 192 5.86 3.67 -15.91
CA ARG A 192 5.09 3.99 -14.69
C ARG A 192 4.66 5.45 -14.67
N ASP A 193 3.36 5.70 -14.52
CA ASP A 193 2.80 7.05 -14.39
C ASP A 193 2.84 7.57 -12.95
N ASP A 194 2.86 6.70 -11.95
CA ASP A 194 2.82 7.09 -10.52
C ASP A 194 4.10 7.77 -10.02
N MET A 195 5.22 7.64 -10.75
CA MET A 195 6.51 8.26 -10.41
C MET A 195 6.83 9.50 -11.24
N ILE A 196 5.97 9.87 -12.20
CA ILE A 196 6.28 10.91 -13.20
C ILE A 196 6.61 12.25 -12.53
N ASP A 197 5.87 12.66 -11.51
CA ASP A 197 6.12 13.94 -10.84
C ASP A 197 7.45 13.96 -10.08
N LYS A 198 7.79 12.87 -9.38
CA LYS A 198 9.08 12.72 -8.71
C LYS A 198 10.22 12.72 -9.73
N LEU A 199 10.07 11.95 -10.80
CA LEU A 199 11.06 11.82 -11.87
C LEU A 199 11.29 13.14 -12.61
N LYS A 200 10.25 13.95 -12.85
CA LYS A 200 10.38 15.30 -13.42
C LYS A 200 11.27 16.18 -12.54
N SER A 201 11.10 16.11 -11.23
CA SER A 201 11.96 16.83 -10.28
C SER A 201 13.41 16.33 -10.38
N SER A 202 13.65 15.02 -10.39
CA SER A 202 15.02 14.48 -10.48
C SER A 202 15.71 14.83 -11.80
N ILE A 203 15.02 14.71 -12.93
CA ILE A 203 15.55 15.03 -14.27
C ILE A 203 16.06 16.47 -14.36
N THR A 204 15.38 17.42 -13.71
CA THR A 204 15.75 18.84 -13.77
C THR A 204 16.92 19.23 -12.88
N HIS A 205 17.29 18.37 -11.91
CA HIS A 205 18.37 18.63 -10.95
C HIS A 205 19.60 17.74 -11.15
N THR A 206 19.50 16.68 -11.95
CA THR A 206 20.61 15.78 -12.24
C THR A 206 21.20 16.08 -13.62
N PRO A 207 22.53 16.23 -13.77
CA PRO A 207 23.15 16.39 -15.08
C PRO A 207 23.11 15.11 -15.91
N PHE A 208 22.98 15.27 -17.23
CA PHE A 208 23.08 14.22 -18.23
C PHE A 208 24.40 14.37 -19.01
N TYR A 209 25.19 13.31 -19.10
CA TYR A 209 26.50 13.36 -19.77
C TYR A 209 26.46 12.62 -21.10
N PHE A 210 26.77 13.33 -22.19
CA PHE A 210 26.85 12.75 -23.53
C PHE A 210 27.58 13.71 -24.50
N GLU A 211 28.25 13.18 -25.51
CA GLU A 211 28.98 13.98 -26.51
C GLU A 211 28.03 14.61 -27.54
N GLY A 212 28.07 15.93 -27.68
CA GLY A 212 27.30 16.68 -28.69
C GLY A 212 27.07 18.13 -28.32
N ASP A 213 26.64 18.95 -29.28
CA ASP A 213 26.41 20.39 -29.06
C ASP A 213 25.16 20.62 -28.19
N HIS A 214 25.15 21.67 -27.37
CA HIS A 214 23.96 22.04 -26.60
C HIS A 214 22.80 22.47 -27.50
N THR A 215 21.58 22.15 -27.05
CA THR A 215 20.33 22.61 -27.68
C THR A 215 19.47 23.35 -26.66
N ASP A 216 18.61 24.24 -27.15
CA ASP A 216 17.72 25.06 -26.34
C ASP A 216 16.27 24.53 -26.36
N ASP A 217 15.49 24.83 -25.32
CA ASP A 217 14.04 24.65 -25.30
C ASP A 217 13.31 25.90 -25.82
N ASP A 218 12.00 25.79 -26.08
CA ASP A 218 11.17 26.97 -26.41
C ASP A 218 10.77 27.70 -25.11
N PRO A 219 11.31 28.90 -24.84
CA PRO A 219 11.05 29.58 -23.57
C PRO A 219 9.59 30.02 -23.42
N SER A 220 8.90 30.29 -24.54
CA SER A 220 7.49 30.71 -24.55
C SER A 220 6.56 29.55 -24.18
N LEU A 221 6.87 28.36 -24.69
CA LEU A 221 6.15 27.14 -24.34
C LEU A 221 6.36 26.77 -22.87
N MET A 222 7.60 26.83 -22.38
CA MET A 222 7.92 26.53 -20.98
C MET A 222 7.25 27.52 -20.03
N ALA A 223 7.24 28.82 -20.36
CA ALA A 223 6.54 29.84 -19.59
C ALA A 223 5.03 29.59 -19.53
N PHE A 224 4.41 29.19 -20.64
CA PHE A 224 2.98 28.88 -20.68
C PHE A 224 2.64 27.66 -19.83
N ILE A 225 3.41 26.57 -19.91
CA ILE A 225 3.14 25.36 -19.15
C ILE A 225 3.30 25.62 -17.66
N ASN A 226 4.32 26.38 -17.25
CA ASN A 226 4.50 26.78 -15.85
C ASN A 226 3.37 27.67 -15.33
N GLN A 227 2.85 28.59 -16.16
CA GLN A 227 1.66 29.39 -15.83
C GLN A 227 0.40 28.54 -15.73
N THR A 228 0.20 27.59 -16.65
CA THR A 228 -0.97 26.71 -16.68
C THR A 228 -0.97 25.75 -15.48
N ALA A 229 0.19 25.21 -15.10
CA ALA A 229 0.35 24.42 -13.87
C ALA A 229 0.04 25.25 -12.61
N SER A 230 0.38 26.55 -12.62
CA SER A 230 0.05 27.47 -11.53
C SER A 230 -1.45 27.84 -11.49
N GLN A 231 -2.17 27.73 -12.62
CA GLN A 231 -3.61 28.02 -12.73
C GLN A 231 -4.50 26.79 -12.51
N SER A 232 -4.10 25.60 -12.93
CA SER A 232 -4.81 24.34 -12.64
C SER A 232 -4.91 24.07 -11.14
N SER A 233 -3.95 24.57 -10.35
CA SER A 233 -4.01 24.59 -8.88
C SER A 233 -5.06 25.53 -8.27
N ARG A 234 -5.77 26.34 -9.09
CA ARG A 234 -6.75 27.35 -8.63
C ARG A 234 -8.20 27.09 -9.07
N ASP A 235 -8.44 26.31 -10.13
CA ASP A 235 -9.77 26.17 -10.79
C ASP A 235 -10.40 24.76 -10.70
N THR A 236 -9.89 23.88 -9.84
CA THR A 236 -10.64 22.68 -9.40
C THR A 236 -11.30 23.00 -8.05
N PRO A 237 -12.57 22.64 -7.78
CA PRO A 237 -13.01 22.50 -6.40
C PRO A 237 -12.18 21.36 -5.84
N ASP A 238 -11.15 21.78 -5.15
CA ASP A 238 -10.06 20.94 -4.76
C ASP A 238 -10.55 19.91 -3.73
N LEU A 239 -10.65 18.66 -4.17
CA LEU A 239 -9.98 17.60 -3.44
C LEU A 239 -8.48 17.77 -3.70
N GLN A 240 -7.92 18.89 -3.24
CA GLN A 240 -6.49 19.03 -3.10
C GLN A 240 -6.14 17.88 -2.16
N PRO A 241 -5.12 17.07 -2.44
CA PRO A 241 -4.39 16.49 -1.32
C PRO A 241 -4.00 17.72 -0.51
N THR A 242 -4.68 17.93 0.63
CA THR A 242 -4.27 18.95 1.58
C THR A 242 -2.77 18.80 1.69
N PRO A 243 -1.96 19.84 1.38
CA PRO A 243 -0.52 19.69 1.44
C PRO A 243 -0.25 19.10 2.83
N MET A 244 0.37 17.93 2.86
CA MET A 244 0.51 17.15 4.07
C MET A 244 1.98 16.94 4.32
N TRP A 245 2.41 17.15 5.56
CA TRP A 245 3.75 16.79 5.98
C TRP A 245 3.66 15.52 6.81
N ALA A 246 4.38 14.49 6.37
CA ALA A 246 4.57 13.30 7.17
C ALA A 246 5.44 13.69 8.36
N CYS A 247 4.93 13.46 9.56
CA CYS A 247 5.72 13.68 10.77
C CYS A 247 7.00 12.84 10.70
N ALA A 248 8.17 13.47 10.78
CA ALA A 248 9.45 12.77 10.79
C ALA A 248 9.58 11.78 11.97
N SER A 249 8.74 11.93 13.00
CA SER A 249 8.80 11.12 14.22
C SER A 249 7.75 10.00 14.27
N CYS A 250 6.54 10.21 13.72
CA CYS A 250 5.45 9.21 13.80
C CYS A 250 4.80 8.87 12.44
N THR A 251 5.32 9.41 11.35
CA THR A 251 4.87 9.26 9.95
C THR A 251 3.42 9.63 9.69
N PHE A 252 2.71 10.18 10.67
CA PHE A 252 1.35 10.65 10.52
C PHE A 252 1.33 11.83 9.55
N GLU A 253 0.46 11.76 8.56
CA GLU A 253 0.24 12.84 7.60
C GLU A 253 -0.57 13.95 8.28
N ASN A 254 0.12 15.05 8.55
CA ASN A 254 -0.47 16.26 9.12
C ASN A 254 -0.83 17.21 8.00
N SER A 255 -1.85 18.03 8.16
CA SER A 255 -2.08 19.15 7.25
C SER A 255 -0.89 20.12 7.27
N ALA A 256 -0.60 20.80 6.16
CA ALA A 256 0.59 21.65 6.00
C ALA A 256 0.57 22.89 6.89
N ASP A 257 -0.63 23.32 7.28
CA ASP A 257 -0.90 24.39 8.21
C ASP A 257 -0.76 23.96 9.69
N ALA A 258 -0.64 22.66 9.97
CA ALA A 258 -0.36 22.17 11.32
C ALA A 258 1.08 22.50 11.72
N ALA A 259 1.23 23.52 12.58
CA ALA A 259 2.51 23.96 13.16
C ALA A 259 3.22 22.86 13.97
N SER A 260 2.49 21.83 14.36
CA SER A 260 2.97 20.62 14.99
C SER A 260 2.08 19.44 14.62
N CYS A 261 2.59 18.22 14.71
CA CYS A 261 1.89 17.03 14.29
C CYS A 261 0.61 16.82 15.12
N ASN A 262 -0.54 16.66 14.47
CA ASN A 262 -1.83 16.49 15.13
C ASN A 262 -1.94 15.17 15.90
N LEU A 263 -1.16 14.15 15.51
CA LEU A 263 -1.07 12.90 16.25
C LEU A 263 -0.09 12.99 17.43
N CYS A 264 1.01 13.74 17.27
CA CYS A 264 2.16 13.58 18.15
C CYS A 264 2.86 14.85 18.66
N GLY A 265 2.36 16.03 18.33
CA GLY A 265 2.89 17.31 18.79
C GLY A 265 4.27 17.68 18.27
N THR A 266 4.93 16.83 17.46
CA THR A 266 6.24 17.14 16.85
C THR A 266 6.13 18.38 15.98
N PRO A 267 6.96 19.43 16.17
CA PRO A 267 6.85 20.67 15.40
C PRO A 267 7.12 20.46 13.91
N HIS A 268 6.49 21.29 13.07
CA HIS A 268 6.66 21.26 11.62
C HIS A 268 8.14 21.52 11.25
N PRO A 269 8.75 20.80 10.29
CA PRO A 269 10.17 20.93 9.97
C PRO A 269 10.59 22.34 9.49
N ASN A 270 9.65 23.11 8.92
CA ASN A 270 9.86 24.51 8.53
C ASN A 270 9.55 25.56 9.63
N THR A 271 9.25 25.16 10.87
CA THR A 271 9.10 26.15 11.95
C THR A 271 10.48 26.67 12.32
N THR A 272 10.80 27.86 11.83
CA THR A 272 12.11 28.51 11.98
C THR A 272 12.39 28.84 13.45
N GLN A 273 13.31 28.08 14.06
CA GLN A 273 14.35 28.69 14.89
C GLN A 273 15.70 28.34 14.25
N GLY A 274 16.44 29.40 13.89
CA GLY A 274 17.80 29.49 13.33
C GLY A 274 18.49 28.19 12.86
N GLY A 275 18.71 28.09 11.55
CA GLY A 275 19.55 27.02 10.97
C GLY A 275 21.02 27.10 11.40
N PRO A 276 21.77 25.99 11.31
CA PRO A 276 23.19 25.95 11.66
C PRO A 276 24.04 26.60 10.55
N PRO A 277 25.16 27.26 10.88
CA PRO A 277 26.06 27.85 9.89
C PRO A 277 26.95 26.78 9.24
N SER A 278 27.30 27.04 7.98
CA SER A 278 28.14 26.20 7.13
C SER A 278 29.61 26.20 7.60
N GLY A 279 30.18 25.00 7.77
CA GLY A 279 31.57 24.66 7.41
C GLY A 279 32.70 25.61 7.81
N ALA A 280 32.83 25.96 9.09
CA ALA A 280 34.05 26.43 9.76
C ALA A 280 33.86 26.54 11.29
N ASP A 281 32.62 26.61 11.76
CA ASP A 281 32.24 26.75 13.18
C ASP A 281 31.73 25.43 13.80
N ALA A 282 32.39 24.31 13.52
CA ALA A 282 32.01 23.03 14.15
C ALA A 282 32.48 23.05 15.61
N GLY A 283 31.59 23.34 16.55
CA GLY A 283 31.84 23.29 17.99
C GLY A 283 32.19 21.90 18.53
N TRP A 284 32.20 21.72 19.86
CA TRP A 284 32.50 20.44 20.51
C TRP A 284 31.23 19.72 20.98
N THR A 285 31.23 18.39 20.91
CA THR A 285 30.07 17.57 21.29
C THR A 285 30.23 17.11 22.74
N CYS A 286 29.24 17.37 23.60
CA CYS A 286 29.30 16.97 25.00
C CYS A 286 29.32 15.44 25.18
N ALA A 287 30.35 14.88 25.83
CA ALA A 287 30.46 13.44 26.06
C ALA A 287 29.32 12.84 26.91
N ALA A 288 28.69 13.65 27.79
CA ALA A 288 27.60 13.18 28.66
C ALA A 288 26.20 13.19 28.01
N CYS A 289 25.89 14.16 27.14
CA CYS A 289 24.53 14.36 26.62
C CYS A 289 24.46 14.68 25.12
N THR A 290 25.58 14.57 24.42
CA THR A 290 25.74 14.74 22.97
C THR A 290 25.29 16.09 22.40
N TYR A 291 25.05 17.09 23.25
CA TYR A 291 24.71 18.44 22.82
C TYR A 291 25.93 19.12 22.19
N LEU A 292 25.73 19.77 21.03
CA LEU A 292 26.77 20.49 20.31
C LEU A 292 26.95 21.89 20.93
N ASN A 293 28.07 22.12 21.59
CA ASN A 293 28.43 23.38 22.23
C ASN A 293 29.43 24.14 21.35
N GLY A 294 29.49 25.48 21.45
CA GLY A 294 30.53 26.25 20.75
C GLY A 294 31.92 26.05 21.38
N TRP A 295 33.00 26.22 20.61
CA TRP A 295 34.37 26.16 21.14
C TRP A 295 34.67 27.22 22.21
N THR A 296 33.92 28.32 22.25
CA THR A 296 34.05 29.36 23.27
C THR A 296 33.33 29.03 24.59
N THR A 297 32.57 27.92 24.66
CA THR A 297 31.87 27.47 25.88
C THR A 297 32.61 26.31 26.55
N PRO A 298 33.28 26.51 27.71
CA PRO A 298 34.10 25.47 28.35
C PRO A 298 33.29 24.41 29.11
N THR A 299 31.98 24.61 29.27
CA THR A 299 31.05 23.68 29.91
C THR A 299 29.79 23.55 29.05
N CYS A 300 29.18 22.36 29.04
CA CYS A 300 27.98 22.09 28.27
C CYS A 300 26.79 22.92 28.76
N SER A 301 26.15 23.65 27.84
CA SER A 301 25.01 24.54 28.13
C SER A 301 23.77 23.81 28.66
N VAL A 302 23.70 22.49 28.48
CA VAL A 302 22.55 21.66 28.88
C VAL A 302 22.78 20.97 30.22
N CYS A 303 23.97 20.40 30.45
CA CYS A 303 24.22 19.54 31.61
C CYS A 303 25.39 19.99 32.49
N GLY A 304 26.10 21.06 32.12
CA GLY A 304 27.22 21.61 32.90
C GLY A 304 28.53 20.80 32.86
N THR A 305 28.59 19.72 32.09
CA THR A 305 29.80 18.89 31.95
C THR A 305 30.92 19.68 31.26
N GLU A 306 32.14 19.66 31.79
CA GLU A 306 33.31 20.37 31.21
C GLU A 306 33.73 19.77 29.86
N CYS A 307 34.27 20.62 28.99
CA CYS A 307 34.80 20.21 27.68
C CYS A 307 36.09 19.42 27.84
N ASP A 308 36.14 18.24 27.24
CA ASP A 308 37.29 17.34 27.18
C ASP A 308 38.00 17.36 25.82
N GLN A 309 37.58 18.23 24.91
CA GLN A 309 38.06 18.32 23.51
C GLN A 309 38.87 19.62 23.30
N GLU A 310 39.94 19.54 22.50
CA GLU A 310 40.73 20.71 22.10
C GLU A 310 40.25 21.29 20.74
N PRO A 311 40.18 22.62 20.57
CA PRO A 311 39.83 23.23 19.29
C PRO A 311 40.86 22.88 18.20
N PRO A 312 40.43 22.65 16.94
CA PRO A 312 41.36 22.38 15.86
C PRO A 312 42.27 23.59 15.60
N LEU A 313 43.59 23.37 15.57
CA LEU A 313 44.58 24.39 15.19
C LEU A 313 44.40 24.79 13.71
N PRO A 314 44.57 26.08 13.35
CA PRO A 314 44.58 26.50 11.95
C PRO A 314 45.74 25.83 11.22
N ALA A 315 45.44 25.15 10.12
CA ALA A 315 46.42 24.39 9.35
C ALA A 315 47.53 25.30 8.78
N PRO A 316 48.82 24.92 8.89
CA PRO A 316 49.89 25.61 8.17
C PRO A 316 49.81 25.28 6.67
N THR A 317 49.96 26.29 5.84
CA THR A 317 50.08 26.14 4.38
C THR A 317 51.42 25.48 4.03
N THR A 318 51.40 24.17 3.79
CA THR A 318 52.51 23.42 3.18
C THR A 318 52.11 22.97 1.77
N PRO A 319 53.00 23.11 0.76
CA PRO A 319 52.74 22.61 -0.58
C PRO A 319 52.68 21.07 -0.59
N PRO A 320 51.96 20.45 -1.54
CA PRO A 320 51.72 19.02 -1.54
C PRO A 320 53.03 18.24 -1.80
N PRO A 321 53.17 17.03 -1.23
CA PRO A 321 54.33 16.19 -1.47
C PRO A 321 54.31 15.60 -2.89
N PRO A 322 55.47 15.22 -3.45
CA PRO A 322 55.51 14.52 -4.73
C PRO A 322 54.89 13.11 -4.59
N PRO A 323 54.34 12.55 -5.68
CA PRO A 323 53.63 11.28 -5.64
C PRO A 323 54.55 10.11 -5.28
N PRO A 324 54.02 9.02 -4.69
CA PRO A 324 54.83 7.89 -4.27
C PRO A 324 55.37 7.13 -5.50
N SER A 325 56.63 6.73 -5.40
CA SER A 325 57.27 5.85 -6.37
C SER A 325 56.54 4.50 -6.42
N SER A 326 56.29 4.06 -7.65
CA SER A 326 55.68 2.80 -8.06
C SER A 326 56.18 1.58 -7.30
N ILE A 327 55.25 0.84 -6.68
CA ILE A 327 55.46 -0.56 -6.28
C ILE A 327 55.35 -1.39 -7.56
N ILE A 328 56.44 -2.09 -7.88
CA ILE A 328 56.50 -3.11 -8.93
C ILE A 328 55.75 -4.34 -8.41
N LEU A 329 54.68 -4.73 -9.11
CA LEU A 329 54.15 -6.09 -9.08
C LEU A 329 54.17 -6.63 -10.51
N GLU A 330 54.84 -7.77 -10.65
CA GLU A 330 54.92 -8.59 -11.85
C GLU A 330 53.53 -9.13 -12.17
N ASP A 331 52.88 -8.54 -13.17
CA ASP A 331 52.31 -9.26 -14.33
C ASP A 331 51.46 -8.27 -15.13
N GLY A 332 51.91 -8.00 -16.35
CA GLY A 332 51.40 -6.94 -17.20
C GLY A 332 49.96 -7.19 -17.68
N LYS A 333 49.03 -6.36 -17.22
CA LYS A 333 47.92 -5.76 -17.98
C LYS A 333 47.14 -4.78 -17.10
N ALA A 334 47.49 -3.50 -17.18
CA ALA A 334 46.71 -2.42 -16.58
C ALA A 334 45.61 -1.96 -17.55
N ALA A 335 44.36 -2.03 -17.12
CA ALA A 335 43.28 -1.26 -17.73
C ALA A 335 43.47 0.22 -17.38
N ALA A 336 43.47 1.09 -18.38
CA ALA A 336 43.59 2.53 -18.17
C ALA A 336 42.35 3.05 -17.44
N ALA A 337 42.55 3.72 -16.29
CA ALA A 337 41.50 4.51 -15.66
C ALA A 337 41.23 5.76 -16.53
N GLU A 338 39.99 5.96 -16.94
CA GLU A 338 39.56 7.12 -17.72
C GLU A 338 39.70 8.42 -16.90
N PRO A 339 40.08 9.55 -17.53
CA PRO A 339 40.12 10.86 -16.87
C PRO A 339 38.70 11.33 -16.49
N PRO A 340 38.54 12.22 -15.50
CA PRO A 340 37.23 12.78 -15.17
C PRO A 340 36.63 13.50 -16.39
N PRO A 341 35.32 13.35 -16.68
CA PRO A 341 34.69 13.94 -17.85
C PRO A 341 34.79 15.47 -17.79
N SER A 342 35.21 16.10 -18.89
CA SER A 342 35.23 17.56 -19.03
C SER A 342 33.81 18.15 -19.00
N ASP A 343 33.63 19.33 -18.41
CA ASP A 343 32.36 20.11 -18.39
C ASP A 343 31.68 20.29 -19.77
N LEU A 344 32.44 20.10 -20.87
CA LEU A 344 31.96 20.22 -22.26
C LEU A 344 30.85 19.22 -22.64
N ASN A 345 30.75 18.06 -21.98
CA ASN A 345 29.76 17.02 -22.30
C ASN A 345 28.61 16.93 -21.28
N GLN A 346 28.48 17.93 -20.39
CA GLN A 346 27.44 17.98 -19.37
C GLN A 346 26.22 18.78 -19.87
N HIS A 347 25.05 18.18 -19.85
CA HIS A 347 23.79 18.78 -20.30
C HIS A 347 22.78 18.82 -19.16
N HIS A 348 22.09 19.96 -18.99
CA HIS A 348 21.00 20.12 -18.03
C HIS A 348 19.68 20.05 -18.79
N LEU A 349 19.03 18.88 -18.74
CA LEU A 349 17.83 18.62 -19.51
C LEU A 349 16.59 19.27 -18.88
N SER A 350 15.62 19.60 -19.71
CA SER A 350 14.29 20.00 -19.28
C SER A 350 13.25 18.97 -19.71
N VAL A 351 12.14 18.87 -18.99
CA VAL A 351 11.15 17.81 -19.18
C VAL A 351 9.72 18.34 -19.17
N LEU A 352 8.91 17.81 -20.07
CA LEU A 352 7.45 18.00 -20.12
C LEU A 352 6.75 16.65 -20.03
N THR A 353 5.53 16.61 -19.50
CA THR A 353 4.68 15.44 -19.75
C THR A 353 4.12 15.54 -21.16
N PHE A 354 3.83 14.39 -21.79
CA PHE A 354 3.13 14.40 -23.07
C PHE A 354 1.77 15.11 -22.97
N ASN A 355 1.06 14.95 -21.85
CA ASN A 355 -0.26 15.55 -21.65
C ASN A 355 -0.18 17.08 -21.59
N ASP A 356 0.83 17.65 -20.91
CA ASP A 356 1.03 19.10 -20.87
C ASP A 356 1.30 19.67 -22.27
N ALA A 357 2.19 19.02 -23.03
CA ALA A 357 2.49 19.40 -24.41
C ALA A 357 1.26 19.25 -25.33
N TYR A 358 0.50 18.16 -25.16
CA TYR A 358 -0.73 17.93 -25.92
C TYR A 358 -1.82 18.95 -25.56
N ALA A 359 -1.94 19.37 -24.30
CA ALA A 359 -2.91 20.36 -23.87
C ALA A 359 -2.56 21.78 -24.36
N ALA A 360 -1.27 22.09 -24.57
CA ALA A 360 -0.83 23.39 -25.08
C ALA A 360 -1.32 23.70 -26.51
N GLY A 361 -1.70 22.67 -27.27
CA GLY A 361 -2.21 22.80 -28.63
C GLY A 361 -1.10 22.96 -29.68
N ASP A 362 -1.45 22.66 -30.93
CA ASP A 362 -0.49 22.54 -32.03
C ASP A 362 0.26 23.83 -32.37
N CYS A 363 -0.41 24.98 -32.20
CA CYS A 363 0.21 26.29 -32.45
C CYS A 363 1.34 26.64 -31.47
N ARG A 364 1.34 26.06 -30.26
CA ARG A 364 2.33 26.33 -29.22
C ARG A 364 3.38 25.22 -29.11
N ASP A 365 2.98 23.97 -29.36
CA ASP A 365 3.92 22.87 -29.47
C ASP A 365 3.68 22.06 -30.76
N PRO A 366 4.29 22.47 -31.89
CA PRO A 366 4.15 21.78 -33.16
C PRO A 366 4.79 20.39 -33.16
N ARG A 367 5.65 20.07 -32.17
CA ARG A 367 6.29 18.75 -32.05
C ARG A 367 5.28 17.67 -31.77
N VAL A 368 4.15 17.99 -31.12
CA VAL A 368 3.10 17.02 -30.80
C VAL A 368 2.58 16.36 -32.06
N ASN A 369 2.33 17.12 -33.14
CA ASN A 369 1.89 16.52 -34.40
C ASN A 369 2.96 15.60 -35.01
N HIS A 370 4.24 15.95 -34.94
CA HIS A 370 5.33 15.06 -35.38
C HIS A 370 5.42 13.78 -34.54
N ILE A 371 5.25 13.90 -33.22
CA ILE A 371 5.22 12.76 -32.30
C ILE A 371 4.04 11.85 -32.63
N LEU A 372 2.84 12.40 -32.77
CA LEU A 372 1.64 11.65 -33.13
C LEU A 372 1.78 10.97 -34.49
N ASP A 373 2.38 11.63 -35.49
CA ASP A 373 2.58 11.04 -36.81
C ASP A 373 3.57 9.87 -36.77
N ALA A 374 4.62 9.98 -35.97
CA ALA A 374 5.60 8.91 -35.77
C ALA A 374 5.03 7.72 -34.99
N LEU A 375 4.27 7.97 -33.92
CA LEU A 375 3.73 6.92 -33.04
C LEU A 375 2.45 6.29 -33.60
N VAL A 376 1.68 7.05 -34.38
CA VAL A 376 0.43 6.64 -35.02
C VAL A 376 0.50 6.95 -36.53
N PRO A 377 1.31 6.22 -37.31
CA PRO A 377 1.39 6.44 -38.75
C PRO A 377 0.04 6.17 -39.43
N GLN A 378 -0.30 6.97 -40.46
CA GLN A 378 -1.55 6.85 -41.21
C GLN A 378 -1.80 5.41 -41.69
N ALA A 379 -0.79 4.77 -42.29
CA ALA A 379 -0.91 3.41 -42.82
C ALA A 379 -1.29 2.39 -41.74
N LYS A 380 -0.70 2.50 -40.56
CA LYS A 380 -0.97 1.60 -39.43
C LYS A 380 -2.34 1.86 -38.82
N ALA A 381 -2.79 3.11 -38.78
CA ALA A 381 -4.14 3.46 -38.34
C ALA A 381 -5.22 2.93 -39.30
N ILE A 382 -4.98 3.01 -40.61
CA ILE A 382 -5.86 2.44 -41.64
C ILE A 382 -5.90 0.91 -41.52
N GLU A 383 -4.75 0.26 -41.39
CA GLU A 383 -4.67 -1.19 -41.20
C GLU A 383 -5.45 -1.65 -39.96
N LEU A 384 -5.31 -0.93 -38.84
CA LEU A 384 -5.95 -1.27 -37.58
C LEU A 384 -7.47 -1.09 -37.60
N THR A 385 -7.97 -0.08 -38.31
CA THR A 385 -9.40 0.27 -38.33
C THR A 385 -10.15 -0.33 -39.53
N GLY A 386 -9.45 -0.65 -40.61
CA GLY A 386 -10.03 -1.04 -41.89
C GLY A 386 -10.68 0.13 -42.66
N GLU A 387 -10.52 1.36 -42.20
CA GLU A 387 -11.13 2.55 -42.79
C GLU A 387 -10.10 3.38 -43.55
N SER A 388 -10.34 3.64 -44.84
CA SER A 388 -9.44 4.45 -45.67
C SER A 388 -9.62 5.96 -45.49
N ASP A 389 -10.70 6.41 -44.84
CA ASP A 389 -11.09 7.83 -44.70
C ASP A 389 -10.73 8.42 -43.33
N LEU A 390 -9.64 7.92 -42.71
CA LEU A 390 -9.14 8.49 -41.46
C LEU A 390 -8.53 9.89 -41.70
N PRO A 391 -8.73 10.84 -40.76
CA PRO A 391 -8.16 12.18 -40.88
C PRO A 391 -6.66 12.16 -41.15
N THR A 392 -6.19 13.02 -42.04
CA THR A 392 -4.75 13.14 -42.36
C THR A 392 -3.98 13.92 -41.29
N CYS A 393 -4.64 14.85 -40.59
CA CYS A 393 -4.10 15.57 -39.45
C CYS A 393 -3.79 14.61 -38.29
N PRO A 394 -2.54 14.52 -37.78
CA PRO A 394 -2.16 13.55 -36.75
C PRO A 394 -3.01 13.63 -35.47
N ARG A 395 -3.33 14.85 -35.01
CA ARG A 395 -4.18 15.06 -33.83
C ARG A 395 -5.61 14.57 -34.04
N GLU A 396 -6.23 14.90 -35.18
CA GLU A 396 -7.58 14.44 -35.51
C GLU A 396 -7.64 12.92 -35.69
N ARG A 397 -6.60 12.33 -36.31
CA ARG A 397 -6.43 10.89 -36.42
C ARG A 397 -6.35 10.21 -35.06
N TYR A 398 -5.52 10.74 -34.17
CA TYR A 398 -5.42 10.23 -32.81
C TYR A 398 -6.75 10.34 -32.05
N MET A 399 -7.47 11.47 -32.17
CA MET A 399 -8.81 11.62 -31.59
C MET A 399 -9.82 10.61 -32.17
N ALA A 400 -9.76 10.34 -33.47
CA ALA A 400 -10.61 9.36 -34.14
C ALA A 400 -10.31 7.91 -33.68
N LEU A 401 -9.05 7.59 -33.38
CA LEU A 401 -8.67 6.31 -32.77
C LEU A 401 -9.14 6.20 -31.31
N ARG A 402 -9.00 7.28 -30.54
CA ARG A 402 -9.47 7.37 -29.15
C ARG A 402 -10.98 7.15 -29.03
N SER A 403 -11.77 7.73 -29.94
CA SER A 403 -13.24 7.51 -29.96
C SER A 403 -13.62 6.06 -30.30
N ARG A 404 -12.74 5.34 -31.01
CA ARG A 404 -12.85 3.89 -31.28
C ARG A 404 -12.27 3.01 -30.15
N GLY A 405 -11.72 3.62 -29.10
CA GLY A 405 -11.23 2.96 -27.90
C GLY A 405 -9.76 2.51 -27.98
N PHE A 406 -8.99 3.00 -28.95
CA PHE A 406 -7.54 2.74 -29.05
C PHE A 406 -6.74 3.84 -28.35
N ASP A 407 -5.70 3.46 -27.61
CA ASP A 407 -4.71 4.40 -27.05
C ASP A 407 -3.59 4.73 -28.06
N LEU A 408 -2.65 5.57 -27.64
CA LEU A 408 -1.48 5.94 -28.43
C LEU A 408 -0.51 4.76 -28.69
N GLN A 409 -0.62 3.63 -27.97
CA GLN A 409 0.08 2.37 -28.34
C GLN A 409 -0.67 1.56 -29.40
N LEU A 410 -1.78 2.07 -29.92
CA LEU A 410 -2.67 1.35 -30.85
C LEU A 410 -3.29 0.10 -30.20
N THR A 411 -3.34 0.05 -28.86
CA THR A 411 -3.96 -1.03 -28.11
C THR A 411 -5.37 -0.64 -27.74
N ARG A 412 -6.30 -1.61 -27.77
CA ARG A 412 -7.68 -1.36 -27.35
C ARG A 412 -7.74 -1.21 -25.83
N SER A 413 -7.89 0.04 -25.38
CA SER A 413 -7.71 0.48 -23.99
C SER A 413 -9.00 0.96 -23.32
N SER A 414 -10.02 1.29 -24.11
CA SER A 414 -11.33 1.76 -23.65
C SER A 414 -12.48 1.10 -24.43
N PHE A 415 -13.67 1.10 -23.84
CA PHE A 415 -14.92 0.84 -24.57
C PHE A 415 -15.27 2.03 -25.48
N THR A 416 -16.10 1.77 -26.49
CA THR A 416 -16.61 2.80 -27.42
C THR A 416 -17.88 3.49 -26.92
N SER A 417 -18.58 2.89 -25.96
CA SER A 417 -19.82 3.45 -25.41
C SER A 417 -20.08 2.96 -23.99
N VAL A 418 -20.88 3.73 -23.25
CA VAL A 418 -21.37 3.35 -21.91
C VAL A 418 -22.14 2.02 -21.97
N GLN A 419 -22.94 1.80 -23.02
CA GLN A 419 -23.74 0.58 -23.17
C GLN A 419 -22.86 -0.66 -23.27
N HIS A 420 -21.77 -0.59 -24.02
CA HIS A 420 -20.81 -1.69 -24.11
C HIS A 420 -20.10 -1.93 -22.76
N ALA A 421 -19.70 -0.85 -22.08
CA ALA A 421 -19.09 -0.94 -20.75
C ALA A 421 -20.03 -1.62 -19.73
N VAL A 422 -21.29 -1.20 -19.67
CA VAL A 422 -22.31 -1.78 -18.79
C VAL A 422 -22.58 -3.25 -19.13
N ALA A 423 -22.75 -3.57 -20.42
CA ALA A 423 -22.97 -4.96 -20.85
C ALA A 423 -21.80 -5.87 -20.45
N ALA A 424 -20.56 -5.40 -20.58
CA ALA A 424 -19.37 -6.16 -20.22
C ALA A 424 -19.26 -6.43 -18.70
N MET A 425 -19.85 -5.57 -17.86
CA MET A 425 -19.90 -5.81 -16.40
C MET A 425 -20.84 -6.96 -16.02
N ALA A 426 -21.85 -7.29 -16.84
CA ALA A 426 -22.90 -8.24 -16.48
C ALA A 426 -22.40 -9.64 -16.08
N LYS A 427 -21.26 -10.08 -16.61
CA LYS A 427 -20.66 -11.40 -16.36
C LYS A 427 -19.83 -11.48 -15.06
N TRP A 428 -19.52 -10.36 -14.43
CA TRP A 428 -18.61 -10.34 -13.27
C TRP A 428 -19.24 -10.93 -12.02
N THR A 429 -18.56 -11.93 -11.45
CA THR A 429 -18.95 -12.63 -10.23
C THR A 429 -18.11 -12.20 -9.02
N PHE A 430 -18.50 -12.64 -7.82
CA PHE A 430 -17.70 -12.42 -6.61
C PHE A 430 -16.30 -13.03 -6.72
N ALA A 431 -16.21 -14.25 -7.24
CA ALA A 431 -14.94 -14.94 -7.42
C ALA A 431 -14.01 -14.17 -8.37
N MET A 432 -14.52 -13.68 -9.49
CA MET A 432 -13.74 -12.88 -10.44
C MET A 432 -13.19 -11.60 -9.80
N ASP A 433 -14.00 -10.90 -8.99
CA ASP A 433 -13.51 -9.70 -8.29
C ASP A 433 -12.43 -10.02 -7.27
N VAL A 434 -12.55 -11.14 -6.54
CA VAL A 434 -11.51 -11.61 -5.61
C VAL A 434 -10.23 -11.93 -6.36
N HIS A 435 -10.30 -12.67 -7.46
CA HIS A 435 -9.13 -13.00 -8.28
C HIS A 435 -8.47 -11.76 -8.88
N LEU A 436 -9.26 -10.78 -9.32
CA LEU A 436 -8.72 -9.51 -9.81
C LEU A 436 -7.96 -8.75 -8.72
N ILE A 437 -8.51 -8.70 -7.50
CA ILE A 437 -7.85 -8.04 -6.36
C ILE A 437 -6.57 -8.77 -5.97
N GLU A 438 -6.57 -10.10 -5.94
CA GLU A 438 -5.38 -10.91 -5.62
C GLU A 438 -4.27 -10.70 -6.67
N ALA A 439 -4.62 -10.69 -7.96
CA ALA A 439 -3.67 -10.42 -9.03
C ALA A 439 -3.14 -8.99 -8.99
N ALA A 440 -4.01 -8.01 -8.71
CA ALA A 440 -3.63 -6.62 -8.52
C ALA A 440 -2.72 -6.42 -7.31
N LEU A 441 -2.99 -7.09 -6.18
CA LEU A 441 -2.11 -7.09 -5.01
C LEU A 441 -0.73 -7.65 -5.34
N GLY A 442 -0.68 -8.76 -6.07
CA GLY A 442 0.58 -9.33 -6.56
C GLY A 442 1.37 -8.32 -7.40
N GLN A 443 0.71 -7.59 -8.31
CA GLN A 443 1.35 -6.54 -9.09
C GLN A 443 1.78 -5.35 -8.24
N CYS A 444 0.93 -4.88 -7.33
CA CYS A 444 1.20 -3.78 -6.41
C CYS A 444 2.47 -4.04 -5.57
N HIS A 445 2.60 -5.25 -5.00
CA HIS A 445 3.80 -5.65 -4.27
C HIS A 445 5.04 -5.73 -5.17
N ARG A 446 4.93 -6.27 -6.39
CA ARG A 446 6.06 -6.31 -7.34
C ARG A 446 6.61 -4.92 -7.66
N LEU A 447 5.72 -3.93 -7.73
CA LEU A 447 6.06 -2.54 -8.03
C LEU A 447 6.54 -1.74 -6.82
N GLY A 448 6.52 -2.32 -5.61
CA GLY A 448 6.83 -1.62 -4.36
C GLY A 448 5.78 -0.56 -3.98
N LEU A 449 4.55 -0.69 -4.46
CA LEU A 449 3.48 0.26 -4.16
C LEU A 449 2.84 -0.05 -2.78
N PRO A 450 2.44 0.98 -2.01
CA PRO A 450 1.98 0.79 -0.63
C PRO A 450 0.59 0.18 -0.55
N ASN A 451 -0.29 0.47 -1.51
CA ASN A 451 -1.68 0.01 -1.49
C ASN A 451 -2.34 0.10 -2.87
N LEU A 452 -3.43 -0.66 -3.05
CA LEU A 452 -4.23 -0.67 -4.27
C LEU A 452 -5.10 0.58 -4.47
N THR A 453 -5.43 1.33 -3.42
CA THR A 453 -6.21 2.58 -3.57
C THR A 453 -5.44 3.64 -4.35
N GLN A 454 -4.10 3.57 -4.34
CA GLN A 454 -3.21 4.49 -5.06
C GLN A 454 -2.56 3.87 -6.31
N MET A 455 -2.80 2.58 -6.59
CA MET A 455 -2.23 1.93 -7.77
C MET A 455 -2.89 2.47 -9.03
N SER A 456 -2.09 3.01 -9.96
CA SER A 456 -2.63 3.49 -11.24
C SER A 456 -3.18 2.34 -12.08
N VAL A 457 -4.30 2.61 -12.74
CA VAL A 457 -4.99 1.68 -13.66
C VAL A 457 -4.13 1.28 -14.86
N SER A 458 -3.08 2.03 -15.18
CA SER A 458 -2.09 1.68 -16.21
C SER A 458 -1.41 0.33 -15.93
N HIS A 459 -1.15 0.04 -14.64
CA HIS A 459 -0.42 -1.13 -14.16
C HIS A 459 -1.22 -2.42 -14.21
N VAL A 460 -2.52 -2.34 -14.52
CA VAL A 460 -3.41 -3.49 -14.67
C VAL A 460 -3.09 -4.30 -15.93
N GLN A 461 -2.40 -3.71 -16.92
CA GLN A 461 -2.03 -4.40 -18.16
C GLN A 461 -1.29 -5.72 -17.92
N SER A 462 -0.29 -5.72 -17.03
CA SER A 462 0.51 -6.91 -16.75
C SER A 462 -0.30 -8.05 -16.14
N ILE A 463 -1.45 -7.74 -15.52
CA ILE A 463 -2.36 -8.76 -14.99
C ILE A 463 -2.99 -9.53 -16.14
N VAL A 464 -3.37 -8.85 -17.23
CA VAL A 464 -3.90 -9.50 -18.44
C VAL A 464 -2.85 -10.42 -19.04
N ASP A 465 -1.60 -9.95 -19.10
CA ASP A 465 -0.50 -10.65 -19.75
C ASP A 465 0.04 -11.84 -18.94
N SER A 466 -0.17 -11.83 -17.61
CA SER A 466 0.41 -12.82 -16.68
C SER A 466 -0.57 -13.85 -16.10
N SER A 467 -1.87 -13.73 -16.32
CA SER A 467 -2.85 -14.40 -15.45
C SER A 467 -3.48 -15.68 -15.98
N GLN A 468 -3.87 -16.47 -14.97
CA GLN A 468 -4.51 -17.76 -15.00
C GLN A 468 -5.85 -17.78 -15.75
N GLN A 469 -6.34 -19.00 -16.00
CA GLN A 469 -7.41 -19.38 -16.95
C GLN A 469 -8.70 -18.53 -16.92
N GLU A 470 -9.06 -17.91 -15.79
CA GLU A 470 -10.33 -17.18 -15.65
C GLU A 470 -10.28 -15.68 -16.05
N LEU A 471 -9.15 -15.00 -15.83
CA LEU A 471 -9.01 -13.56 -16.17
C LEU A 471 -8.41 -13.35 -17.56
N SER A 472 -7.68 -14.35 -18.10
CA SER A 472 -7.04 -14.29 -19.41
C SER A 472 -8.02 -14.14 -20.58
N ALA A 473 -9.29 -14.52 -20.39
CA ALA A 473 -10.35 -14.38 -21.40
C ALA A 473 -10.98 -12.97 -21.45
N LEU A 474 -10.58 -12.07 -20.55
CA LEU A 474 -11.13 -10.72 -20.44
C LEU A 474 -10.27 -9.71 -21.20
N SER A 475 -10.91 -8.70 -21.78
CA SER A 475 -10.17 -7.64 -22.47
C SER A 475 -9.60 -6.62 -21.48
N LEU A 476 -8.51 -5.95 -21.87
CA LEU A 476 -7.91 -4.88 -21.06
C LEU A 476 -8.92 -3.80 -20.61
N PRO A 477 -9.82 -3.27 -21.47
CA PRO A 477 -10.81 -2.29 -21.05
C PRO A 477 -11.75 -2.82 -19.95
N GLU A 478 -12.10 -4.11 -20.00
CA GLU A 478 -12.95 -4.76 -18.99
C GLU A 478 -12.27 -4.81 -17.63
N ILE A 479 -11.00 -5.24 -17.59
CA ILE A 479 -10.24 -5.37 -16.35
C ILE A 479 -9.95 -3.98 -15.76
N ARG A 480 -9.56 -3.00 -16.59
CA ARG A 480 -9.33 -1.61 -16.15
C ARG A 480 -10.59 -0.98 -15.56
N LEU A 481 -11.74 -1.15 -16.23
CA LEU A 481 -13.02 -0.63 -15.75
C LEU A 481 -13.39 -1.28 -14.42
N ARG A 482 -13.29 -2.62 -14.31
CA ARG A 482 -13.65 -3.33 -13.09
C ARG A 482 -12.73 -2.98 -11.92
N PHE A 483 -11.42 -2.95 -12.15
CA PHE A 483 -10.45 -2.58 -11.13
C PHE A 483 -10.72 -1.15 -10.62
N SER A 484 -10.98 -0.21 -11.53
CA SER A 484 -11.29 1.18 -11.16
C SER A 484 -12.58 1.29 -10.34
N ILE A 485 -13.60 0.49 -10.66
CA ILE A 485 -14.85 0.43 -9.86
C ILE A 485 -14.56 -0.09 -8.44
N LEU A 486 -13.78 -1.17 -8.31
CA LEU A 486 -13.39 -1.71 -7.00
C LEU A 486 -12.54 -0.71 -6.21
N GLN A 487 -11.66 0.02 -6.90
CA GLN A 487 -10.83 1.08 -6.32
C GLN A 487 -11.68 2.23 -5.79
N GLU A 488 -12.66 2.73 -6.57
CA GLU A 488 -13.61 3.77 -6.13
C GLU A 488 -14.33 3.39 -4.84
N TRP A 489 -14.86 2.17 -4.77
CA TRP A 489 -15.54 1.72 -3.56
C TRP A 489 -14.59 1.61 -2.36
N ASN A 490 -13.35 1.21 -2.57
CA ASN A 490 -12.34 1.13 -1.53
C ASN A 490 -11.85 2.50 -1.04
N VAL A 491 -11.82 3.52 -1.92
CA VAL A 491 -11.59 4.92 -1.52
C VAL A 491 -12.72 5.38 -0.61
N LEU A 492 -13.98 5.16 -1.00
CA LEU A 492 -15.14 5.50 -0.16
C LEU A 492 -15.07 4.77 1.21
N LEU A 493 -14.74 3.49 1.22
CA LEU A 493 -14.56 2.72 2.46
C LEU A 493 -13.46 3.30 3.35
N ALA A 494 -12.35 3.75 2.79
CA ALA A 494 -11.25 4.34 3.57
C ALA A 494 -11.70 5.56 4.38
N ASP A 495 -12.66 6.32 3.86
CA ASP A 495 -13.19 7.53 4.51
C ASP A 495 -14.38 7.25 5.42
N THR A 496 -15.14 6.18 5.17
CA THR A 496 -16.43 5.94 5.84
C THR A 496 -16.43 4.73 6.78
N LEU A 497 -15.40 3.90 6.82
CA LEU A 497 -15.42 2.67 7.64
C LEU A 497 -15.59 2.91 9.14
N SER A 498 -15.06 4.01 9.68
CA SER A 498 -15.26 4.40 11.09
C SER A 498 -16.72 4.65 11.44
N LEU A 499 -17.51 5.09 10.47
CA LEU A 499 -18.92 5.40 10.61
C LEU A 499 -19.84 4.20 10.54
N VAL A 500 -19.31 3.01 10.26
CA VAL A 500 -20.12 1.79 10.14
C VAL A 500 -20.24 1.11 11.51
N ASP A 501 -21.47 0.82 11.90
CA ASP A 501 -21.73 -0.08 13.02
C ASP A 501 -21.59 -1.54 12.59
N PHE A 502 -20.63 -2.26 13.18
CA PHE A 502 -20.37 -3.68 12.93
C PHE A 502 -21.04 -4.61 13.95
N ASN A 503 -21.63 -4.08 15.03
CA ASN A 503 -22.28 -4.86 16.08
C ASN A 503 -23.74 -5.20 15.74
N HIS A 504 -24.35 -4.45 14.83
CA HIS A 504 -25.74 -4.61 14.44
C HIS A 504 -25.88 -5.07 12.97
N GLY A 505 -27.04 -5.66 12.64
CA GLY A 505 -27.35 -5.99 11.25
C GLY A 505 -27.44 -4.72 10.39
N GLY A 506 -27.23 -4.83 9.08
CA GLY A 506 -27.23 -3.66 8.19
C GLY A 506 -26.03 -3.64 7.25
N VAL A 507 -25.45 -2.46 7.04
CA VAL A 507 -24.28 -2.30 6.15
C VAL A 507 -23.04 -3.02 6.70
N GLY A 508 -22.79 -2.99 8.01
CA GLY A 508 -21.68 -3.72 8.65
C GLY A 508 -21.69 -5.22 8.33
N ALA A 509 -22.85 -5.89 8.48
CA ALA A 509 -23.01 -7.30 8.13
C ALA A 509 -22.76 -7.58 6.63
N LYS A 510 -23.12 -6.65 5.73
CA LYS A 510 -22.81 -6.76 4.29
C LYS A 510 -21.31 -6.64 4.06
N LEU A 511 -20.65 -5.64 4.65
CA LEU A 511 -19.20 -5.45 4.53
C LEU A 511 -18.42 -6.65 5.06
N MET A 512 -18.89 -7.30 6.13
CA MET A 512 -18.26 -8.53 6.64
C MET A 512 -18.33 -9.69 5.64
N ARG A 513 -19.44 -9.83 4.90
CA ARG A 513 -19.55 -10.81 3.80
C ARG A 513 -18.69 -10.42 2.59
N LEU A 514 -18.60 -9.12 2.31
CA LEU A 514 -17.82 -8.56 1.21
C LEU A 514 -16.34 -8.34 1.55
N ARG A 515 -15.86 -8.78 2.72
CA ARG A 515 -14.51 -8.49 3.20
C ARG A 515 -13.38 -8.82 2.23
N LYS A 516 -13.56 -9.80 1.33
CA LYS A 516 -12.54 -10.15 0.32
C LYS A 516 -12.41 -9.10 -0.78
N LEU A 517 -13.41 -8.22 -0.94
CA LEU A 517 -13.39 -7.11 -1.89
C LEU A 517 -12.82 -5.81 -1.27
N ILE A 518 -12.65 -5.79 0.05
CA ILE A 518 -12.03 -4.67 0.76
C ILE A 518 -10.50 -4.85 0.74
N PHE A 519 -9.80 -3.86 0.20
CA PHE A 519 -8.36 -3.87 0.03
C PHE A 519 -7.65 -3.96 1.39
N PRO A 520 -6.55 -4.74 1.50
CA PRO A 520 -5.79 -4.89 2.74
C PRO A 520 -5.38 -3.55 3.37
N GLY A 521 -4.87 -2.61 2.56
CA GLY A 521 -4.46 -1.28 3.05
C GLY A 521 -5.58 -0.50 3.73
N VAL A 522 -6.81 -0.58 3.20
CA VAL A 522 -8.00 0.05 3.79
C VAL A 522 -8.33 -0.55 5.15
N LYS A 523 -8.26 -1.88 5.28
CA LYS A 523 -8.47 -2.58 6.56
C LYS A 523 -7.40 -2.23 7.58
N ILE A 524 -6.14 -2.20 7.17
CA ILE A 524 -5.00 -1.89 8.05
C ILE A 524 -5.12 -0.45 8.57
N ARG A 525 -5.44 0.51 7.69
CA ARG A 525 -5.69 1.91 8.08
C ARG A 525 -6.82 2.00 9.11
N PHE A 526 -7.95 1.36 8.84
CA PHE A 526 -9.08 1.33 9.78
C PHE A 526 -8.71 0.68 11.12
N PHE A 527 -8.00 -0.45 11.09
CA PHE A 527 -7.56 -1.16 12.28
C PHE A 527 -6.61 -0.31 13.14
N ASN A 528 -5.63 0.35 12.52
CA ASN A 528 -4.71 1.26 13.22
C ASN A 528 -5.46 2.44 13.83
N LEU A 529 -6.39 3.04 13.10
CA LEU A 529 -7.23 4.13 13.61
C LEU A 529 -8.01 3.70 14.86
N VAL A 530 -8.61 2.51 14.84
CA VAL A 530 -9.31 1.95 16.01
C VAL A 530 -8.34 1.74 17.18
N GLN A 531 -7.15 1.21 16.93
CA GLN A 531 -6.15 1.02 17.99
C GLN A 531 -5.73 2.34 18.64
N ASP A 532 -5.43 3.36 17.84
CA ASP A 532 -4.99 4.66 18.33
C ASP A 532 -6.11 5.35 19.13
N ASN A 533 -7.36 5.28 18.67
CA ASN A 533 -8.52 5.86 19.38
C ASN A 533 -8.89 5.12 20.68
N THR A 534 -8.59 3.83 20.76
CA THR A 534 -8.84 2.99 21.95
C THR A 534 -7.63 2.87 22.88
N ALA A 535 -6.54 3.59 22.59
CA ALA A 535 -5.36 3.66 23.45
C ALA A 535 -5.68 4.38 24.78
N ALA A 536 -5.12 3.88 25.88
CA ALA A 536 -5.25 4.49 27.20
C ALA A 536 -3.93 5.17 27.60
N GLY A 537 -4.02 6.29 28.32
CA GLY A 537 -2.86 7.04 28.83
C GLY A 537 -2.40 6.60 30.23
N ASP A 538 -2.87 5.47 30.73
CA ASP A 538 -2.56 5.00 32.08
C ASP A 538 -1.08 4.58 32.21
N LYS A 539 -0.58 4.55 33.45
CA LYS A 539 0.77 4.05 33.75
C LYS A 539 0.89 2.60 33.28
N LYS A 540 1.82 2.34 32.34
CA LYS A 540 2.11 1.00 31.84
C LYS A 540 2.50 0.05 32.99
N PRO A 541 1.98 -1.19 33.03
CA PRO A 541 2.33 -2.14 34.07
C PRO A 541 3.79 -2.60 33.90
N THR A 542 4.35 -3.23 34.94
CA THR A 542 5.72 -3.73 34.95
C THR A 542 5.73 -5.21 35.31
N VAL A 543 6.42 -6.00 34.51
CA VAL A 543 6.65 -7.43 34.73
C VAL A 543 8.08 -7.61 35.24
N THR A 544 8.22 -8.13 36.45
CA THR A 544 9.52 -8.40 37.07
C THR A 544 9.78 -9.90 37.10
N LEU A 545 10.94 -10.32 36.61
CA LEU A 545 11.28 -11.73 36.42
C LEU A 545 12.70 -12.00 36.89
N ASP A 546 12.92 -13.14 37.54
CA ASP A 546 14.25 -13.70 37.76
C ASP A 546 14.46 -14.86 36.76
N ARG A 547 15.05 -14.55 35.60
CA ARG A 547 15.28 -15.56 34.55
C ARG A 547 16.39 -16.54 34.94
N LEU A 548 17.30 -16.15 35.82
CA LEU A 548 18.37 -17.03 36.30
C LEU A 548 17.79 -18.13 37.20
N GLN A 549 16.82 -17.78 38.06
CA GLN A 549 16.09 -18.76 38.85
C GLN A 549 15.35 -19.76 37.95
N TRP A 550 14.65 -19.28 36.92
CA TRP A 550 13.98 -20.14 35.95
C TRP A 550 14.96 -21.08 35.22
N LYS A 551 16.08 -20.56 34.70
CA LYS A 551 17.10 -21.38 34.02
C LYS A 551 17.73 -22.44 34.93
N ARG A 552 17.85 -22.17 36.23
CA ARG A 552 18.42 -23.09 37.22
C ARG A 552 17.42 -24.10 37.77
N ASN A 553 16.12 -23.79 37.72
CA ASN A 553 15.07 -24.64 38.28
C ASN A 553 13.95 -24.90 37.25
N PRO A 554 13.95 -26.07 36.58
CA PRO A 554 12.94 -26.45 35.60
C PRO A 554 11.50 -26.51 36.13
N THR A 555 11.30 -26.54 37.46
CA THR A 555 9.96 -26.55 38.08
C THR A 555 9.31 -25.17 38.11
N VAL A 556 10.09 -24.10 37.94
CA VAL A 556 9.56 -22.74 37.83
C VAL A 556 9.01 -22.55 36.42
N SER A 557 7.73 -22.18 36.32
CA SER A 557 7.12 -21.82 35.05
C SER A 557 7.25 -20.32 34.83
N LEU A 558 8.09 -19.90 33.88
CA LEU A 558 8.21 -18.50 33.50
C LEU A 558 6.85 -17.98 33.00
N PHE A 559 6.13 -18.81 32.25
CA PHE A 559 4.78 -18.53 31.78
C PHE A 559 3.85 -18.17 32.94
N ALA A 560 3.79 -18.99 34.00
CA ALA A 560 2.89 -18.77 35.13
C ALA A 560 3.23 -17.49 35.92
N LEU A 561 4.53 -17.14 36.01
CA LEU A 561 4.98 -15.91 36.66
C LEU A 561 4.54 -14.65 35.90
N VAL A 562 4.65 -14.67 34.57
CA VAL A 562 4.24 -13.55 33.72
C VAL A 562 2.72 -13.46 33.68
N GLN A 563 2.04 -14.59 33.49
CA GLN A 563 0.58 -14.69 33.49
C GLN A 563 -0.02 -14.06 34.74
N ARG A 564 0.48 -14.41 35.93
CA ARG A 564 -0.01 -13.85 37.20
C ARG A 564 0.12 -12.33 37.26
N GLN A 565 1.22 -11.77 36.77
CA GLN A 565 1.47 -10.32 36.83
C GLN A 565 0.62 -9.55 35.82
N LEU A 566 0.53 -10.04 34.57
CA LEU A 566 -0.21 -9.34 33.51
C LEU A 566 -1.73 -9.52 33.62
N MET A 567 -2.22 -10.71 34.00
CA MET A 567 -3.66 -10.94 34.18
C MET A 567 -4.22 -10.21 35.42
N ALA A 568 -3.37 -9.82 36.37
CA ALA A 568 -3.76 -8.99 37.51
C ALA A 568 -3.77 -7.48 37.17
N ALA A 569 -3.15 -7.07 36.06
CA ALA A 569 -3.12 -5.67 35.64
C ALA A 569 -4.45 -5.27 34.98
N ASN A 570 -4.79 -3.98 35.05
CA ASN A 570 -5.95 -3.45 34.32
C ASN A 570 -5.72 -3.62 32.80
N PRO A 571 -6.59 -4.33 32.05
CA PRO A 571 -6.43 -4.53 30.61
C PRO A 571 -6.33 -3.22 29.81
N LEU A 572 -6.92 -2.13 30.29
CA LEU A 572 -6.82 -0.81 29.66
C LEU A 572 -5.37 -0.28 29.68
N SER A 573 -4.62 -0.55 30.75
CA SER A 573 -3.22 -0.11 30.88
C SER A 573 -2.26 -0.78 29.88
N LEU A 574 -2.67 -1.88 29.27
CA LEU A 574 -1.93 -2.58 28.21
C LEU A 574 -2.17 -1.96 26.82
N ARG A 575 -3.14 -1.05 26.69
CA ARG A 575 -3.45 -0.34 25.43
C ARG A 575 -2.58 0.89 25.28
N ALA A 576 -1.26 0.70 25.27
CA ALA A 576 -0.29 1.78 25.21
C ALA A 576 -0.55 2.75 24.04
N LYS A 577 -0.29 4.04 24.28
CA LYS A 577 -0.27 5.04 23.22
C LYS A 577 0.96 4.84 22.34
N ARG A 578 0.78 5.02 21.03
CA ARG A 578 1.88 5.03 20.07
C ARG A 578 2.88 6.13 20.47
N PRO A 579 4.17 5.82 20.65
CA PRO A 579 5.17 6.84 20.95
C PRO A 579 5.32 7.83 19.79
N LEU A 580 5.72 9.04 20.14
CA LEU A 580 5.77 10.17 19.20
C LEU A 580 7.12 10.20 18.48
N GLY A 581 8.20 9.78 19.16
CA GLY A 581 9.55 9.67 18.64
C GLY A 581 9.89 8.28 18.12
N ALA A 582 10.62 8.20 17.00
CA ALA A 582 11.08 6.95 16.40
C ALA A 582 12.05 6.14 17.30
N SER A 583 12.68 6.79 18.27
CA SER A 583 13.62 6.17 19.23
C SER A 583 12.93 5.46 20.40
N ASP A 584 11.68 5.80 20.69
CA ASP A 584 10.97 5.27 21.86
C ASP A 584 10.33 3.93 21.53
N PRO A 585 10.58 2.87 22.32
CA PRO A 585 10.04 1.56 22.03
C PRO A 585 8.52 1.55 22.29
N PHE A 586 7.75 1.16 21.28
CA PHE A 586 6.31 0.97 21.45
C PHE A 586 6.06 -0.33 22.24
N ILE A 587 5.81 -0.22 23.55
CA ILE A 587 5.64 -1.38 24.45
C ILE A 587 4.35 -1.26 25.27
N ALA A 588 3.68 -2.39 25.50
CA ALA A 588 2.45 -2.43 26.31
C ALA A 588 2.73 -2.42 27.83
N PHE A 589 3.92 -2.88 28.24
CA PHE A 589 4.35 -3.01 29.62
C PHE A 589 5.88 -3.06 29.70
N ALA A 590 6.44 -2.65 30.83
CA ALA A 590 7.88 -2.73 31.08
C ALA A 590 8.29 -4.13 31.54
N VAL A 591 9.50 -4.56 31.19
CA VAL A 591 10.06 -5.86 31.60
C VAL A 591 11.37 -5.61 32.35
N VAL A 592 11.43 -6.11 33.59
CA VAL A 592 12.61 -5.99 34.47
C VAL A 592 13.14 -7.38 34.76
N PHE A 593 14.37 -7.66 34.31
CA PHE A 593 15.09 -8.88 34.66
C PHE A 593 15.92 -8.64 35.92
N THR A 594 15.50 -9.25 37.02
CA THR A 594 16.12 -9.09 38.34
C THR A 594 17.51 -9.70 38.32
N GLY A 595 18.51 -8.94 38.77
CA GLY A 595 19.91 -9.38 38.78
C GLY A 595 20.61 -9.34 37.42
N GLU A 596 19.95 -8.81 36.37
CA GLU A 596 20.55 -8.58 35.05
C GLU A 596 20.67 -7.07 34.79
N ASN A 597 21.84 -6.61 34.34
CA ASN A 597 22.04 -5.23 33.92
C ASN A 597 21.62 -5.07 32.46
N VAL A 598 20.37 -4.67 32.24
CA VAL A 598 19.83 -4.46 30.88
C VAL A 598 19.59 -2.98 30.61
N VAL A 599 20.01 -2.52 29.44
CA VAL A 599 19.82 -1.14 28.97
C VAL A 599 18.68 -1.11 27.95
N GLY A 600 17.76 -0.16 28.13
CA GLY A 600 16.61 0.05 27.26
C GLY A 600 15.43 -0.91 27.53
N GLU A 601 14.24 -0.51 27.11
CA GLU A 601 13.01 -1.28 27.40
C GLU A 601 12.61 -2.23 26.25
N GLY A 602 12.98 -1.92 25.01
CA GLY A 602 12.56 -2.69 23.83
C GLY A 602 13.19 -4.08 23.73
N GLY A 603 14.45 -4.24 24.15
CA GLY A 603 15.16 -5.53 24.13
C GLY A 603 14.52 -6.57 25.06
N PRO A 604 14.40 -6.28 26.37
CA PRO A 604 13.70 -7.14 27.34
C PRO A 604 12.27 -7.49 26.90
N TYR A 605 11.55 -6.51 26.35
CA TYR A 605 10.19 -6.71 25.86
C TYR A 605 10.15 -7.76 24.75
N ARG A 606 10.94 -7.60 23.68
CA ARG A 606 11.02 -8.59 22.58
C ARG A 606 11.44 -9.97 23.08
N GLN A 607 12.45 -10.03 23.95
CA GLN A 607 12.94 -11.30 24.50
C GLN A 607 11.86 -12.04 25.27
N LEU A 608 11.02 -11.34 26.04
CA LEU A 608 9.94 -11.97 26.78
C LEU A 608 8.96 -12.68 25.85
N PHE A 609 8.58 -12.08 24.72
CA PHE A 609 7.66 -12.73 23.76
C PHE A 609 8.28 -13.98 23.13
N SER A 610 9.59 -13.97 22.85
CA SER A 610 10.31 -15.18 22.43
C SER A 610 10.29 -16.27 23.50
N ASP A 611 10.55 -15.91 24.75
CA ASP A 611 10.51 -16.85 25.88
C ASP A 611 9.08 -17.40 26.09
N MET A 612 8.03 -16.58 25.95
CA MET A 612 6.62 -17.00 26.04
C MET A 612 6.22 -17.97 24.94
N ALA A 613 6.65 -17.75 23.69
CA ALA A 613 6.39 -18.70 22.61
C ALA A 613 7.05 -20.06 22.87
N HIS A 614 8.27 -20.06 23.42
CA HIS A 614 8.93 -21.30 23.84
C HIS A 614 8.18 -22.02 24.96
N GLU A 615 7.75 -21.28 25.99
CA GLU A 615 6.96 -21.84 27.09
C GLU A 615 5.62 -22.41 26.62
N CYS A 616 4.93 -21.79 25.66
CA CYS A 616 3.69 -22.32 25.07
C CYS A 616 3.87 -23.74 24.51
N LEU A 617 5.02 -24.02 23.89
CA LEU A 617 5.35 -25.35 23.36
C LEU A 617 5.82 -26.30 24.47
N ARG A 618 6.68 -25.82 25.38
CA ARG A 618 7.20 -26.63 26.49
C ARG A 618 6.10 -27.11 27.44
N LEU A 619 5.10 -26.25 27.70
CA LEU A 619 3.91 -26.56 28.51
C LEU A 619 2.83 -27.28 27.70
N ASN A 620 3.12 -27.62 26.44
CA ASN A 620 2.23 -28.28 25.50
C ASN A 620 0.94 -27.49 25.18
N VAL A 621 0.81 -26.21 25.57
CA VAL A 621 -0.41 -25.39 25.32
C VAL A 621 -0.72 -25.35 23.82
N PHE A 622 0.33 -25.32 23.01
CA PHE A 622 0.25 -25.52 21.57
C PHE A 622 1.08 -26.73 21.16
N GLN A 623 0.64 -27.40 20.10
CA GLN A 623 1.28 -28.58 19.54
C GLN A 623 1.46 -28.46 18.02
N PRO A 624 2.41 -29.18 17.42
CA PRO A 624 2.54 -29.23 15.96
C PRO A 624 1.24 -29.69 15.26
N THR A 625 1.02 -29.24 14.03
CA THR A 625 -0.06 -29.77 13.18
C THR A 625 0.12 -31.27 12.92
N PRO A 626 -0.96 -32.03 12.65
CA PRO A 626 -0.85 -33.42 12.20
C PRO A 626 0.08 -33.57 10.98
N ASN A 627 0.01 -32.64 10.02
CA ASN A 627 0.93 -32.55 8.89
C ASN A 627 2.40 -32.43 9.31
N ALA A 628 2.71 -31.63 10.33
CA ALA A 628 4.07 -31.54 10.89
C ALA A 628 4.52 -32.87 11.50
N MET A 629 3.66 -33.53 12.27
CA MET A 629 3.95 -34.80 12.94
C MET A 629 4.17 -35.95 11.93
N LEU A 630 3.31 -36.03 10.91
CA LEU A 630 3.37 -37.05 9.86
C LEU A 630 4.34 -36.70 8.73
N LYS A 631 4.88 -35.48 8.72
CA LYS A 631 5.74 -34.93 7.65
C LYS A 631 5.06 -34.96 6.28
N LEU A 632 3.74 -34.74 6.25
CA LEU A 632 2.88 -34.77 5.07
C LEU A 632 2.22 -33.40 4.89
N GLY A 633 1.94 -32.97 3.65
CA GLY A 633 1.15 -31.77 3.38
C GLY A 633 1.81 -30.43 3.76
N GLU A 634 0.97 -29.40 3.87
CA GLU A 634 1.34 -28.02 4.17
C GLU A 634 1.36 -27.72 5.68
N CYS A 635 1.71 -26.48 6.06
CA CYS A 635 1.69 -26.00 7.46
C CYS A 635 2.50 -26.88 8.44
N ARG A 636 3.59 -27.50 7.97
CA ARG A 636 4.46 -28.39 8.76
C ARG A 636 5.33 -27.67 9.79
N ASP A 637 5.40 -26.36 9.70
CA ASP A 637 6.13 -25.44 10.57
C ASP A 637 5.17 -24.66 11.49
N MET A 638 3.92 -25.09 11.59
CA MET A 638 2.85 -24.42 12.34
C MET A 638 2.30 -25.27 13.48
N VAL A 639 1.58 -24.61 14.38
CA VAL A 639 1.01 -25.21 15.60
C VAL A 639 -0.49 -24.96 15.73
N LEU A 640 -1.15 -25.83 16.51
CA LEU A 640 -2.55 -25.79 16.88
C LEU A 640 -2.69 -25.74 18.42
N PRO A 641 -3.75 -25.11 18.95
CA PRO A 641 -4.17 -25.32 20.34
C PRO A 641 -4.42 -26.80 20.58
N ARG A 642 -4.03 -27.31 21.75
CA ARG A 642 -4.30 -28.69 22.15
C ARG A 642 -5.79 -28.88 22.48
N PRO A 643 -6.55 -29.70 21.74
CA PRO A 643 -7.99 -29.85 21.94
C PRO A 643 -8.41 -30.41 23.31
N SER A 644 -7.62 -31.31 23.89
CA SER A 644 -7.90 -31.90 25.22
C SER A 644 -7.70 -30.95 26.39
N ALA A 645 -7.07 -29.79 26.16
CA ALA A 645 -6.71 -28.81 27.18
C ALA A 645 -7.94 -28.00 27.64
N THR A 646 -8.80 -28.64 28.42
CA THR A 646 -10.14 -28.14 28.79
C THR A 646 -10.26 -27.79 30.27
N SER A 647 -9.23 -28.03 31.07
CA SER A 647 -9.25 -27.66 32.48
C SER A 647 -9.24 -26.13 32.66
N ARG A 648 -9.75 -25.63 33.79
CA ARG A 648 -9.79 -24.20 34.08
C ARG A 648 -8.41 -23.54 33.93
N LEU A 649 -7.38 -24.20 34.47
CA LEU A 649 -6.01 -23.70 34.41
C LEU A 649 -5.51 -23.58 32.96
N GLU A 650 -5.80 -24.55 32.11
CA GLU A 650 -5.38 -24.53 30.70
C GLU A 650 -6.15 -23.48 29.89
N LEU A 651 -7.45 -23.32 30.16
CA LEU A 651 -8.25 -22.26 29.54
C LEU A 651 -7.73 -20.86 29.94
N ASP A 652 -7.35 -20.67 31.21
CA ASP A 652 -6.73 -19.43 31.67
C ASP A 652 -5.36 -19.19 30.97
N GLN A 653 -4.62 -20.24 30.61
CA GLN A 653 -3.38 -20.12 29.81
C GLN A 653 -3.66 -19.64 28.38
N TYR A 654 -4.71 -20.13 27.73
CA TYR A 654 -5.11 -19.64 26.39
C TYR A 654 -5.59 -18.19 26.44
N GLU A 655 -6.34 -17.80 27.48
CA GLU A 655 -6.75 -16.41 27.67
C GLU A 655 -5.52 -15.48 27.78
N PHE A 656 -4.51 -15.91 28.55
CA PHE A 656 -3.26 -15.17 28.65
C PHE A 656 -2.49 -15.09 27.32
N VAL A 657 -2.44 -16.16 26.53
CA VAL A 657 -1.85 -16.10 25.18
C VAL A 657 -2.62 -15.13 24.29
N GLY A 658 -3.95 -15.08 24.40
CA GLY A 658 -4.78 -14.07 23.73
C GLY A 658 -4.43 -12.64 24.12
N LEU A 659 -4.17 -12.39 25.41
CA LEU A 659 -3.69 -11.10 25.91
C LEU A 659 -2.33 -10.72 25.30
N LEU A 660 -1.39 -11.66 25.21
CA LEU A 660 -0.10 -11.45 24.54
C LEU A 660 -0.28 -11.13 23.05
N MET A 661 -1.13 -11.88 22.34
CA MET A 661 -1.46 -11.59 20.94
C MET A 661 -2.06 -10.19 20.76
N GLY A 662 -2.92 -9.75 21.69
CA GLY A 662 -3.44 -8.38 21.73
C GLY A 662 -2.34 -7.33 21.88
N CYS A 663 -1.33 -7.59 22.72
CA CYS A 663 -0.16 -6.73 22.85
C CYS A 663 0.66 -6.67 21.55
N CYS A 664 0.87 -7.82 20.87
CA CYS A 664 1.51 -7.90 19.57
C CYS A 664 0.81 -7.04 18.53
N LEU A 665 -0.51 -7.20 18.40
CA LEU A 665 -1.32 -6.45 17.44
C LEU A 665 -1.23 -4.95 17.66
N ARG A 666 -1.12 -4.51 18.92
CA ARG A 666 -1.08 -3.09 19.27
C ARG A 666 0.29 -2.44 19.16
N THR A 667 1.35 -3.16 19.51
CA THR A 667 2.70 -2.60 19.60
C THR A 667 3.58 -2.91 18.39
N GLY A 668 3.18 -3.90 17.59
CA GLY A 668 3.99 -4.43 16.49
C GLY A 668 5.07 -5.42 16.94
N VAL A 669 5.15 -5.80 18.23
CA VAL A 669 6.05 -6.87 18.67
C VAL A 669 5.61 -8.22 18.13
N HIS A 670 6.56 -9.08 17.77
CA HIS A 670 6.27 -10.41 17.25
C HIS A 670 6.25 -11.46 18.37
N LEU A 671 5.17 -12.23 18.44
CA LEU A 671 5.13 -13.50 19.17
C LEU A 671 5.53 -14.61 18.18
N PRO A 672 6.71 -15.25 18.32
CA PRO A 672 7.19 -16.25 17.35
C PRO A 672 6.49 -17.61 17.54
N LEU A 673 5.16 -17.60 17.54
CA LEU A 673 4.29 -18.76 17.62
C LEU A 673 3.50 -18.84 16.30
N ARG A 674 3.92 -19.70 15.38
CA ARG A 674 3.32 -19.80 14.04
C ARG A 674 2.03 -20.63 14.09
N VAL A 675 0.93 -19.99 14.41
CA VAL A 675 -0.39 -20.64 14.51
C VAL A 675 -0.96 -20.92 13.12
N ALA A 676 -1.55 -22.09 12.92
CA ALA A 676 -2.11 -22.52 11.64
C ALA A 676 -3.26 -21.60 11.14
N PRO A 677 -3.45 -21.45 9.80
CA PRO A 677 -4.41 -20.50 9.22
C PRO A 677 -5.87 -20.67 9.68
N VAL A 678 -6.25 -21.92 9.97
CA VAL A 678 -7.58 -22.27 10.46
C VAL A 678 -7.95 -21.55 11.76
N ILE A 679 -6.97 -21.25 12.62
CA ILE A 679 -7.23 -20.57 13.90
C ILE A 679 -7.63 -19.11 13.66
N TRP A 680 -6.99 -18.42 12.71
CA TRP A 680 -7.38 -17.05 12.33
C TRP A 680 -8.80 -17.01 11.76
N LYS A 681 -9.19 -18.03 10.99
CA LYS A 681 -10.57 -18.19 10.52
C LYS A 681 -11.55 -18.35 11.68
N LEU A 682 -11.25 -19.20 12.65
CA LEU A 682 -12.10 -19.43 13.82
C LEU A 682 -12.25 -18.17 14.69
N LEU A 683 -11.16 -17.41 14.91
CA LEU A 683 -11.16 -16.17 15.70
C LEU A 683 -12.08 -15.09 15.12
N VAL A 684 -12.27 -15.07 13.80
CA VAL A 684 -13.17 -14.14 13.11
C VAL A 684 -14.45 -14.81 12.61
N HIS A 685 -14.81 -15.95 13.23
CA HIS A 685 -16.04 -16.71 13.00
C HIS A 685 -16.28 -17.07 11.52
N GLN A 686 -15.21 -17.34 10.77
CA GLN A 686 -15.33 -17.89 9.43
C GLN A 686 -15.62 -19.38 9.47
N GLN A 687 -16.37 -19.86 8.47
CA GLN A 687 -16.55 -21.28 8.27
C GLN A 687 -15.22 -21.93 7.85
N VAL A 688 -14.96 -23.08 8.46
CA VAL A 688 -13.83 -23.96 8.17
C VAL A 688 -14.32 -25.09 7.27
N GLY A 689 -13.61 -25.38 6.18
CA GLY A 689 -13.99 -26.40 5.21
C GLY A 689 -12.92 -27.47 4.96
N MET A 690 -13.17 -28.37 4.01
CA MET A 690 -12.24 -29.47 3.67
C MET A 690 -10.86 -28.97 3.22
N ALA A 691 -10.78 -27.85 2.52
CA ALA A 691 -9.51 -27.25 2.13
C ALA A 691 -8.66 -26.82 3.35
N ASP A 692 -9.30 -26.33 4.41
CA ASP A 692 -8.64 -25.96 5.65
C ASP A 692 -8.16 -27.19 6.42
N LEU A 693 -8.94 -28.27 6.42
CA LEU A 693 -8.53 -29.55 6.98
C LEU A 693 -7.28 -30.06 6.27
N LYS A 694 -7.27 -30.10 4.93
CA LYS A 694 -6.11 -30.57 4.16
C LYS A 694 -4.82 -29.81 4.49
N GLN A 695 -4.92 -28.49 4.73
CA GLN A 695 -3.76 -27.65 5.07
C GLN A 695 -3.08 -28.07 6.38
N ILE A 696 -3.83 -28.62 7.35
CA ILE A 696 -3.29 -29.00 8.67
C ILE A 696 -3.21 -30.51 8.89
N ASP A 697 -4.03 -31.29 8.19
CA ASP A 697 -4.15 -32.74 8.28
C ASP A 697 -4.61 -33.33 6.95
N GLN A 698 -3.65 -33.54 6.05
CA GLN A 698 -3.89 -34.12 4.74
C GLN A 698 -4.33 -35.59 4.85
N ALA A 699 -3.82 -36.36 5.82
CA ALA A 699 -4.16 -37.77 5.96
C ALA A 699 -5.64 -37.97 6.30
N SER A 700 -6.17 -37.18 7.24
CA SER A 700 -7.60 -37.18 7.58
C SER A 700 -8.46 -36.67 6.43
N HIS A 701 -8.02 -35.61 5.74
CA HIS A 701 -8.70 -35.12 4.54
C HIS A 701 -8.83 -36.21 3.46
N ASP A 702 -7.72 -36.86 3.09
CA ASP A 702 -7.68 -37.85 2.01
C ASP A 702 -8.52 -39.10 2.37
N SER A 703 -8.52 -39.48 3.66
CA SER A 703 -9.38 -40.55 4.19
C SER A 703 -10.87 -40.22 4.06
N LEU A 704 -11.28 -38.99 4.41
CA LEU A 704 -12.66 -38.53 4.26
C LEU A 704 -13.10 -38.48 2.80
N VAL A 705 -12.23 -38.00 1.89
CA VAL A 705 -12.49 -38.01 0.45
C VAL A 705 -12.66 -39.44 -0.06
N SER A 706 -11.79 -40.38 0.36
CA SER A 706 -11.90 -41.79 -0.01
C SER A 706 -13.23 -42.41 0.42
N ILE A 707 -13.68 -42.13 1.65
CA ILE A 707 -14.97 -42.62 2.18
C ILE A 707 -16.14 -42.05 1.37
N GLN A 708 -16.06 -40.78 0.95
CA GLN A 708 -17.08 -40.16 0.10
C GLN A 708 -17.15 -40.77 -1.29
N THR A 709 -16.01 -41.20 -1.85
CA THR A 709 -15.94 -41.79 -3.21
C THR A 709 -16.30 -43.27 -3.26
N ASP A 710 -15.84 -44.07 -2.30
CA ASP A 710 -16.16 -45.51 -2.21
C ASP A 710 -16.40 -45.92 -0.74
N PRO A 711 -17.68 -45.88 -0.30
CA PRO A 711 -18.02 -46.17 1.09
C PRO A 711 -18.06 -47.67 1.43
N THR A 712 -18.02 -48.57 0.44
CA THR A 712 -18.51 -49.95 0.59
C THR A 712 -17.70 -50.84 1.53
N MET A 713 -16.39 -50.63 1.65
CA MET A 713 -15.53 -51.43 2.55
C MET A 713 -15.14 -50.70 3.85
N LEU A 714 -15.33 -49.37 3.91
CA LEU A 714 -14.81 -48.54 5.00
C LEU A 714 -15.86 -48.23 6.08
N LEU A 715 -17.15 -48.14 5.72
CA LEU A 715 -18.21 -47.76 6.65
C LEU A 715 -18.47 -48.78 7.77
N GLU A 716 -18.29 -50.08 7.51
CA GLU A 716 -18.63 -51.16 8.46
C GLU A 716 -17.82 -51.10 9.76
N SER A 717 -16.67 -50.42 9.75
CA SER A 717 -15.78 -50.27 10.91
C SER A 717 -15.83 -48.87 11.55
N LEU A 718 -16.61 -47.94 10.98
CA LEU A 718 -16.67 -46.56 11.43
C LEU A 718 -17.84 -46.34 12.38
N THR A 719 -17.55 -45.62 13.46
CA THR A 719 -18.54 -45.12 14.41
C THR A 719 -18.56 -43.59 14.33
N PHE A 720 -19.54 -42.93 14.95
CA PHE A 720 -19.56 -41.46 15.07
C PHE A 720 -18.55 -40.99 16.14
N THR A 721 -17.28 -41.39 15.98
CA THR A 721 -16.12 -40.96 16.78
C THR A 721 -15.02 -40.45 15.85
N THR A 722 -14.12 -39.63 16.37
CA THR A 722 -12.94 -39.15 15.63
C THR A 722 -11.75 -39.00 16.57
N VAL A 723 -10.55 -38.99 16.00
CA VAL A 723 -9.29 -38.72 16.72
C VAL A 723 -8.93 -37.26 16.47
N THR A 724 -8.85 -36.49 17.55
CA THR A 724 -8.44 -35.08 17.49
C THR A 724 -6.94 -34.95 17.22
N SER A 725 -6.45 -33.74 16.94
CA SER A 725 -5.04 -33.51 16.57
C SER A 725 -4.04 -33.92 17.66
N ASP A 726 -4.47 -34.02 18.92
CA ASP A 726 -3.63 -34.46 20.04
C ASP A 726 -3.73 -35.97 20.35
N GLY A 727 -4.45 -36.72 19.51
CA GLY A 727 -4.65 -38.16 19.66
C GLY A 727 -5.85 -38.55 20.55
N THR A 728 -6.57 -37.58 21.13
CA THR A 728 -7.75 -37.87 21.96
C THR A 728 -8.92 -38.31 21.09
N VAL A 729 -9.56 -39.43 21.43
CA VAL A 729 -10.78 -39.91 20.79
C VAL A 729 -11.99 -39.18 21.36
N VAL A 730 -12.82 -38.61 20.49
CA VAL A 730 -14.05 -37.88 20.88
C VAL A 730 -15.26 -38.37 20.07
N GLU A 731 -16.44 -38.34 20.69
CA GLU A 731 -17.70 -38.60 19.98
C GLU A 731 -18.14 -37.35 19.21
N VAL A 732 -18.52 -37.50 17.93
CA VAL A 732 -19.00 -36.38 17.09
C VAL A 732 -20.53 -36.27 17.06
N ALA A 733 -21.22 -37.22 17.68
CA ALA A 733 -22.65 -37.21 17.91
C ALA A 733 -22.96 -37.89 19.27
N PRO A 734 -24.10 -37.61 19.91
CA PRO A 734 -24.48 -38.29 21.15
C PRO A 734 -24.50 -39.81 21.00
N ASN A 735 -23.83 -40.53 21.92
CA ASN A 735 -23.64 -41.99 21.88
C ASN A 735 -22.91 -42.48 20.62
N GLY A 736 -22.02 -41.64 20.08
CA GLY A 736 -21.40 -41.83 18.78
C GLY A 736 -20.58 -43.11 18.67
N GLN A 737 -19.97 -43.57 19.77
CA GLN A 737 -19.21 -44.82 19.82
C GLN A 737 -20.07 -46.06 19.52
N SER A 738 -21.36 -46.01 19.86
CA SER A 738 -22.31 -47.11 19.61
C SER A 738 -23.06 -46.99 18.28
N LYS A 739 -22.86 -45.89 17.56
CA LYS A 739 -23.59 -45.56 16.34
C LYS A 739 -22.71 -45.80 15.12
N ALA A 740 -23.06 -46.79 14.31
CA ALA A 740 -22.39 -47.05 13.03
C ALA A 740 -22.66 -45.92 12.02
N VAL A 741 -21.66 -45.60 11.19
CA VAL A 741 -21.82 -44.63 10.10
C VAL A 741 -22.52 -45.29 8.92
N THR A 742 -23.62 -44.71 8.45
CA THR A 742 -24.42 -45.25 7.34
C THR A 742 -24.48 -44.26 6.17
N LYS A 743 -24.72 -44.79 4.96
CA LYS A 743 -25.04 -43.95 3.80
C LYS A 743 -26.43 -43.32 4.00
N VAL A 744 -26.56 -42.03 3.70
CA VAL A 744 -27.85 -41.31 3.67
C VAL A 744 -28.53 -41.53 2.33
#